data_AF-A0A8I1THR0-F1
#
_entry.id   AF-A0A8I1THR0-F1
#
_cell.length_a   1.000
_cell.length_b   1.000
_cell.length_c   1.000
_cell.angle_alpha   90.00
_cell.angle_beta   90.00
_cell.angle_gamma   90.00
#
_symmetry.space_group_name_H-M   'P 1'
#
loop_
_entity.id
_entity.type
_entity.pdbx_description
1 polymer ?
#
loop_
_entity_poly.entity_id
_entity_poly.type
_entity_poly.pdbx_seq_one_letter_code
_entity_poly.pdbx_strand_id
1 'polypeptide(L)'
;MTASPALQGKAPATKAGALDERYTRAGGRILVSGTQALVRLPMIQRQRDLAAGLNTAGYVSGYRGSPLAGFDREMARAAKYLRDNHVVFHPGVNEDMAATAVWGTQQTGLFPGARYDGVFSMWYGKGPGVDRSMDVIRHANAAGTDRHGGVLLLVGDDHGAVSSTLPHQSEHNLASAMVPLLSPGGVGEYIEYGLLGWAMSRFAGLWVGFKCQTEIVECSATVDVDPLRPAIVLPDMLLSAGGLSLRWPDGSHAMEQRLEHKIAAVHAFARANGIDRISGAGRGARIGILSTGKSWLDLMGALSALGIDEAGLKRLGIRLCKAGLTWPLEPETMRRFAAGLEQVLVVEEKRPVMEEQLKSLLYNLPARERPRIVGKADETGAPLLPAIGEINAVSVARALLSRLPEGAVASEHAARIAAIASAAPAQAAALRREPYFCSGCPHSVSAVLPEGSRATTVIGCHMMVIGMERQTSTFTQMGGEGGAWIGLSPFTDERHIFVNMGDGTYFHSGLLAIRAAIAAKVNATYKILYNDAVAMTGGQRHDGEVTVPGIVAQMLAEGARRVAVVAERPEVWQGRLPAGVTVSHRDELNAVQEELRAVEGVTVLVYDQVCAAEKRRRRKRGAFPVSPRRAFINELVCEGCGDCSAVSNCISVEPKETEFGRKRAINQSSCNTDLSCIKGFCPSFVTVEGAVLRRPAARKLADAARDLPEPALPGIDGVYSMLLAGIGGTGVITVSAILSEAAHLDGLALLTLDQTGLAQKNGAVTSHIRLARDPARLDAPRIGPGQSDLVLGFDVVVAASAGALATFDRGRTRAVIDDHFAPTASFVKDTTIDFRQGATLRQLREAAGEASVFPVAATRLATALFSDALAANMFLLGHAWQKGLVPIGRAALEEAIELNGAAVAMNRDAFAWGRLSAVDPAAVLAQAGLGAEAPKTESLDGIIARRAAFLTDYQDAAYAARYRDLVATAARAEARVSGASGAFAEAVARGAFKLMAYKDEYEVARLHRDPAFRRRLAEQFEPGYGLKYHLAPPLLARIDPRTGKPGKIAFGRWIEPLFGLLAAMKGLRGTRLDPFGRTRERRMERRLIEDYARLVGEMAAALDAKNLATATALARLPEEVRGFGHVKLEAIERYEKRRAELAARLTTSPDVERAA
;
A
#
# COMPACT_ATOMS: atom_id res chain seq x y z
N MET A 1 -34.82 47.72 -7.57
CA MET A 1 -34.75 48.29 -6.20
C MET A 1 -35.46 47.30 -5.29
N THR A 2 -34.72 46.32 -4.76
CA THR A 2 -34.18 46.24 -3.38
C THR A 2 -35.14 45.57 -2.40
N ALA A 3 -34.89 44.27 -2.14
CA ALA A 3 -34.65 43.75 -0.79
C ALA A 3 -34.09 42.32 -0.88
N SER A 4 -32.79 42.20 -0.61
CA SER A 4 -32.10 40.93 -0.39
C SER A 4 -32.38 40.46 1.04
N PRO A 5 -32.76 39.19 1.32
CA PRO A 5 -32.90 38.73 2.69
C PRO A 5 -31.51 38.51 3.29
N ALA A 6 -31.23 39.24 4.37
CA ALA A 6 -30.01 39.16 5.13
C ALA A 6 -29.72 37.74 5.64
N LEU A 7 -28.48 37.29 5.43
CA LEU A 7 -27.86 36.17 6.11
C LEU A 7 -27.88 36.43 7.62
N GLN A 8 -28.76 35.75 8.36
CA GLN A 8 -28.71 35.73 9.81
C GLN A 8 -27.45 34.96 10.25
N GLY A 9 -26.63 35.63 11.05
CA GLY A 9 -25.35 35.11 11.55
C GLY A 9 -25.51 33.84 12.36
N LYS A 10 -24.83 32.78 11.93
CA LYS A 10 -24.60 31.58 12.74
C LYS A 10 -23.65 31.93 13.89
N ALA A 11 -24.00 31.52 15.10
CA ALA A 11 -23.04 31.43 16.20
C ALA A 11 -21.87 30.51 15.77
N PRO A 12 -20.61 30.84 16.13
CA PRO A 12 -19.47 30.02 15.75
C PRO A 12 -19.63 28.62 16.34
N ALA A 13 -19.74 27.61 15.47
CA ALA A 13 -19.75 26.22 15.89
C ALA A 13 -18.45 25.92 16.64
N THR A 14 -18.53 25.18 17.75
CA THR A 14 -17.32 24.65 18.39
C THR A 14 -16.51 23.84 17.37
N LYS A 15 -15.17 23.84 17.48
CA LYS A 15 -14.27 23.19 16.49
C LYS A 15 -14.61 21.72 16.21
N ALA A 16 -15.16 20.98 17.19
CA ALA A 16 -15.66 19.62 17.00
C ALA A 16 -16.96 19.57 16.15
N GLY A 17 -17.83 20.56 16.31
CA GLY A 17 -19.09 20.67 15.55
C GLY A 17 -18.90 20.90 14.05
N ALA A 18 -17.78 21.47 13.61
CA ALA A 18 -17.48 21.71 12.19
C ALA A 18 -17.32 20.39 11.41
N LEU A 19 -16.58 19.42 11.96
CA LEU A 19 -16.39 18.12 11.29
C LEU A 19 -17.66 17.25 11.32
N ASP A 20 -18.48 17.42 12.36
CA ASP A 20 -19.76 16.71 12.53
C ASP A 20 -20.86 17.22 11.60
N GLU A 21 -20.68 18.37 10.93
CA GLU A 21 -21.62 18.88 9.91
C GLU A 21 -21.88 17.83 8.82
N ARG A 22 -20.89 16.99 8.52
CA ARG A 22 -21.02 15.87 7.56
C ARG A 22 -22.11 14.86 7.93
N TYR A 23 -22.56 14.80 9.18
CA TYR A 23 -23.68 13.96 9.63
C TYR A 23 -24.90 14.77 10.08
N THR A 24 -24.70 15.98 10.58
CA THR A 24 -25.75 16.77 11.28
C THR A 24 -26.36 17.88 10.42
N ARG A 25 -25.65 18.39 9.42
CA ARG A 25 -26.11 19.54 8.61
C ARG A 25 -27.35 19.18 7.81
N ALA A 26 -28.46 19.90 8.00
CA ALA A 26 -29.73 19.59 7.33
C ALA A 26 -29.71 19.86 5.81
N GLY A 27 -28.90 20.82 5.34
CA GLY A 27 -28.76 21.09 3.91
C GLY A 27 -27.56 21.97 3.53
N GLY A 28 -27.29 21.99 2.22
CA GLY A 28 -26.17 22.71 1.60
C GLY A 28 -24.93 21.84 1.39
N ARG A 29 -23.80 22.47 1.05
CA ARG A 29 -22.55 21.79 0.73
C ARG A 29 -21.87 21.22 1.96
N ILE A 30 -21.45 19.96 1.89
CA ILE A 30 -20.62 19.26 2.88
C ILE A 30 -19.42 18.61 2.20
N LEU A 31 -18.34 18.39 2.96
CA LEU A 31 -17.22 17.54 2.55
C LEU A 31 -17.39 16.12 3.13
N VAL A 32 -17.51 15.13 2.25
CA VAL A 32 -17.70 13.73 2.64
C VAL A 32 -16.90 12.79 1.76
N SER A 33 -16.44 11.67 2.34
CA SER A 33 -15.97 10.53 1.54
C SER A 33 -17.12 9.66 1.03
N GLY A 34 -16.86 8.82 0.02
CA GLY A 34 -17.80 7.81 -0.47
C GLY A 34 -18.32 6.93 0.67
N THR A 35 -17.41 6.46 1.54
CA THR A 35 -17.77 5.72 2.75
C THR A 35 -18.68 6.54 3.68
N GLN A 36 -18.37 7.81 3.93
CA GLN A 36 -19.18 8.67 4.81
C GLN A 36 -20.56 8.98 4.21
N ALA A 37 -20.67 9.12 2.89
CA ALA A 37 -21.94 9.27 2.19
C ALA A 37 -22.83 8.03 2.39
N LEU A 38 -22.27 6.81 2.32
CA LEU A 38 -22.99 5.57 2.60
C LEU A 38 -23.44 5.46 4.07
N VAL A 39 -22.64 5.94 5.02
CA VAL A 39 -23.02 6.01 6.44
C VAL A 39 -24.19 6.99 6.67
N ARG A 40 -24.17 8.12 5.96
CA ARG A 40 -25.19 9.16 6.07
C ARG A 40 -26.51 8.76 5.41
N LEU A 41 -26.46 8.03 4.31
CA LEU A 41 -27.61 7.58 3.53
C LEU A 41 -28.79 7.00 4.35
N PRO A 42 -28.60 6.03 5.28
CA PRO A 42 -29.71 5.51 6.08
C PRO A 42 -30.34 6.55 7.03
N MET A 43 -29.60 7.58 7.45
CA MET A 43 -30.14 8.68 8.24
C MET A 43 -31.07 9.54 7.38
N ILE A 44 -30.69 9.82 6.13
CA ILE A 44 -31.51 10.59 5.19
C ILE A 44 -32.79 9.81 4.85
N GLN A 45 -32.71 8.50 4.64
CA GLN A 45 -33.89 7.67 4.38
C GLN A 45 -34.89 7.72 5.55
N ARG A 46 -34.41 7.65 6.80
CA ARG A 46 -35.28 7.79 7.97
C ARG A 46 -35.99 9.14 8.00
N GLN A 47 -35.24 10.22 7.77
CA GLN A 47 -35.81 11.58 7.75
C GLN A 47 -36.89 11.71 6.69
N ARG A 48 -36.67 11.11 5.51
CA ARG A 48 -37.64 11.08 4.43
C ARG A 48 -38.89 10.26 4.77
N ASP A 49 -38.73 9.10 5.40
CA ASP A 49 -39.85 8.26 5.83
C ASP A 49 -40.70 8.97 6.89
N LEU A 50 -40.07 9.65 7.86
CA LEU A 50 -40.76 10.47 8.84
C LEU A 50 -41.55 11.61 8.18
N ALA A 51 -40.95 12.29 7.20
CA ALA A 51 -41.63 13.34 6.43
C ALA A 51 -42.82 12.79 5.61
N ALA A 52 -42.80 11.51 5.26
CA ALA A 52 -43.90 10.80 4.60
C ALA A 52 -44.90 10.15 5.58
N GLY A 53 -44.74 10.34 6.89
CA GLY A 53 -45.64 9.79 7.92
C GLY A 53 -45.38 8.34 8.31
N LEU A 54 -44.23 7.76 7.95
CA LEU A 54 -43.86 6.38 8.26
C LEU A 54 -42.87 6.29 9.44
N ASN A 55 -43.15 5.41 10.39
CA ASN A 55 -42.27 5.04 11.48
C ASN A 55 -41.40 3.81 11.13
N THR A 56 -40.46 3.98 10.21
CA THR A 56 -39.47 2.96 9.80
C THR A 56 -38.22 2.94 10.70
N ALA A 57 -37.43 1.86 10.59
CA ALA A 57 -36.08 1.77 11.16
C ALA A 57 -35.07 1.27 10.13
N GLY A 58 -33.78 1.48 10.39
CA GLY A 58 -32.69 1.06 9.51
C GLY A 58 -31.90 -0.11 10.08
N TYR A 59 -31.47 -1.05 9.23
CA TYR A 59 -30.53 -2.11 9.61
C TYR A 59 -29.38 -2.22 8.60
N VAL A 60 -28.14 -2.21 9.10
CA VAL A 60 -26.95 -2.33 8.25
C VAL A 60 -26.07 -3.48 8.75
N SER A 61 -25.73 -4.40 7.85
CA SER A 61 -24.90 -5.57 8.15
C SER A 61 -24.11 -5.99 6.92
N GLY A 62 -22.92 -6.54 7.12
CA GLY A 62 -22.03 -6.95 6.04
C GLY A 62 -20.70 -7.41 6.59
N TYR A 63 -19.74 -7.67 5.70
CA TYR A 63 -18.37 -7.97 6.10
C TYR A 63 -17.38 -7.07 5.37
N ARG A 64 -16.40 -6.59 6.13
CA ARG A 64 -15.36 -5.68 5.64
C ARG A 64 -14.50 -6.32 4.56
N GLY A 65 -14.38 -5.61 3.44
CA GLY A 65 -13.47 -5.96 2.35
C GLY A 65 -13.27 -4.76 1.45
N SER A 66 -12.06 -4.54 0.95
CA SER A 66 -11.77 -3.42 0.05
C SER A 66 -12.65 -3.49 -1.20
N PRO A 67 -13.29 -2.39 -1.65
CA PRO A 67 -13.05 -1.01 -1.21
C PRO A 67 -13.85 -0.54 0.03
N LEU A 68 -14.75 -1.36 0.58
CA LEU A 68 -15.57 -1.05 1.74
C LEU A 68 -14.91 -1.39 3.09
N ALA A 69 -13.58 -1.58 3.12
CA ALA A 69 -12.84 -2.02 4.31
C ALA A 69 -12.93 -1.04 5.49
N GLY A 70 -13.13 0.26 5.21
CA GLY A 70 -13.28 1.31 6.21
C GLY A 70 -14.69 1.48 6.76
N PHE A 71 -15.70 0.83 6.17
CA PHE A 71 -17.12 1.14 6.43
C PHE A 71 -17.53 0.88 7.87
N ASP A 72 -17.19 -0.28 8.44
CA ASP A 72 -17.48 -0.63 9.84
C ASP A 72 -16.96 0.42 10.83
N ARG A 73 -15.75 0.94 10.56
CA ARG A 73 -15.09 1.92 11.43
C ARG A 73 -15.83 3.25 11.38
N GLU A 74 -16.26 3.68 10.19
CA GLU A 74 -17.02 4.93 10.07
C GLU A 74 -18.44 4.78 10.64
N MET A 75 -19.09 3.62 10.48
CA MET A 75 -20.36 3.30 11.15
C MET A 75 -20.23 3.37 12.68
N ALA A 76 -19.16 2.79 13.24
CA ALA A 76 -18.87 2.85 14.67
C ALA A 76 -18.63 4.29 15.16
N ARG A 77 -17.93 5.13 14.38
CA ARG A 77 -17.75 6.55 14.70
C ARG A 77 -19.06 7.34 14.67
N ALA A 78 -19.93 7.02 13.72
CA ALA A 78 -21.23 7.67 13.57
C ALA A 78 -22.34 7.04 14.45
N ALA A 79 -22.00 6.11 15.35
CA ALA A 79 -22.97 5.32 16.10
C ALA A 79 -24.00 6.15 16.89
N LYS A 80 -23.60 7.34 17.37
CA LYS A 80 -24.55 8.28 18.00
C LYS A 80 -25.63 8.73 17.01
N TYR A 81 -25.22 9.28 15.88
CA TYR A 81 -26.12 9.78 14.83
C TYR A 81 -27.00 8.67 14.24
N LEU A 82 -26.46 7.45 14.10
CA LEU A 82 -27.21 6.28 13.65
C LEU A 82 -28.31 5.91 14.64
N ARG A 83 -28.00 5.84 15.95
CA ARG A 83 -28.99 5.56 17.00
C ARG A 83 -30.09 6.61 17.06
N ASP A 84 -29.73 7.90 16.94
CA ASP A 84 -30.69 9.01 16.94
C ASP A 84 -31.68 8.92 15.75
N ASN A 85 -31.31 8.21 14.68
CA ASN A 85 -32.16 7.94 13.50
C ASN A 85 -32.69 6.50 13.45
N HIS A 86 -32.67 5.76 14.57
CA HIS A 86 -33.15 4.37 14.66
C HIS A 86 -32.47 3.42 13.65
N VAL A 87 -31.19 3.63 13.37
CA VAL A 87 -30.38 2.77 12.50
C VAL A 87 -29.52 1.86 13.37
N VAL A 88 -29.71 0.55 13.23
CA VAL A 88 -28.91 -0.47 13.89
C VAL A 88 -27.81 -0.92 12.94
N PHE A 89 -26.55 -0.77 13.36
CA PHE A 89 -25.41 -1.36 12.67
C PHE A 89 -24.95 -2.61 13.42
N HIS A 90 -24.85 -3.73 12.71
CA HIS A 90 -24.35 -4.98 13.25
C HIS A 90 -23.42 -5.64 12.21
N PRO A 91 -22.09 -5.67 12.42
CA PRO A 91 -21.19 -6.34 11.49
C PRO A 91 -21.47 -7.85 11.49
N GLY A 92 -21.44 -8.45 10.30
CA GLY A 92 -21.61 -9.90 10.15
C GLY A 92 -20.32 -10.65 10.45
N VAL A 93 -20.44 -11.93 10.81
CA VAL A 93 -19.28 -12.84 10.92
C VAL A 93 -18.62 -13.05 9.54
N ASN A 94 -19.46 -13.16 8.51
CA ASN A 94 -19.11 -13.18 7.10
C ASN A 94 -20.28 -12.61 6.28
N GLU A 95 -20.08 -12.49 4.98
CA GLU A 95 -21.03 -11.93 4.02
C GLU A 95 -22.37 -12.69 3.97
N ASP A 96 -22.33 -14.02 4.04
CA ASP A 96 -23.53 -14.88 3.96
C ASP A 96 -24.44 -14.70 5.18
N MET A 97 -23.85 -14.69 6.37
CA MET A 97 -24.59 -14.49 7.61
C MET A 97 -25.15 -13.07 7.70
N ALA A 98 -24.41 -12.08 7.18
CA ALA A 98 -24.92 -10.72 7.06
C ALA A 98 -26.13 -10.62 6.11
N ALA A 99 -26.06 -11.27 4.94
CA ALA A 99 -27.17 -11.28 3.99
C ALA A 99 -28.41 -11.98 4.58
N THR A 100 -28.21 -13.08 5.30
CA THR A 100 -29.28 -13.79 6.01
C THR A 100 -29.93 -12.91 7.08
N ALA A 101 -29.13 -12.17 7.86
CA ALA A 101 -29.64 -11.23 8.85
C ALA A 101 -30.45 -10.09 8.20
N VAL A 102 -29.97 -9.55 7.07
CA VAL A 102 -30.70 -8.55 6.28
C VAL A 102 -32.02 -9.11 5.77
N TRP A 103 -32.07 -10.35 5.28
CA TRP A 103 -33.32 -10.99 4.87
C TRP A 103 -34.32 -11.12 6.03
N GLY A 104 -33.84 -11.47 7.22
CA GLY A 104 -34.69 -11.54 8.42
C GLY A 104 -35.41 -10.22 8.73
N THR A 105 -34.80 -9.07 8.46
CA THR A 105 -35.45 -7.77 8.69
C THR A 105 -36.70 -7.55 7.81
N GLN A 106 -36.72 -8.15 6.62
CA GLN A 106 -37.84 -8.05 5.67
C GLN A 106 -39.00 -8.97 6.05
N GLN A 107 -38.81 -9.84 7.04
CA GLN A 107 -39.81 -10.76 7.56
C GLN A 107 -40.52 -10.21 8.81
N THR A 108 -40.16 -9.00 9.26
CA THR A 108 -40.70 -8.39 10.50
C THR A 108 -42.22 -8.24 10.48
N GLY A 109 -42.81 -7.94 9.32
CA GLY A 109 -44.27 -7.84 9.15
C GLY A 109 -45.01 -9.19 9.06
N LEU A 110 -44.29 -10.33 8.97
CA LEU A 110 -44.93 -11.66 8.90
C LEU A 110 -45.43 -12.16 10.26
N PHE A 111 -44.93 -11.59 11.37
CA PHE A 111 -45.19 -12.05 12.72
C PHE A 111 -45.72 -10.90 13.59
N PRO A 112 -46.55 -11.17 14.62
CA PRO A 112 -47.03 -10.14 15.53
C PRO A 112 -45.87 -9.54 16.36
N GLY A 113 -46.02 -8.27 16.78
CA GLY A 113 -45.04 -7.59 17.63
C GLY A 113 -44.06 -6.66 16.90
N ALA A 114 -44.32 -6.34 15.62
CA ALA A 114 -43.55 -5.34 14.89
C ALA A 114 -43.62 -3.96 15.58
N ARG A 115 -42.46 -3.34 15.81
CA ARG A 115 -42.34 -2.02 16.47
C ARG A 115 -42.28 -0.84 15.48
N TYR A 116 -42.08 -1.14 14.21
CA TYR A 116 -41.87 -0.18 13.13
C TYR A 116 -42.70 -0.62 11.92
N ASP A 117 -43.10 0.33 11.08
CA ASP A 117 -43.92 0.06 9.89
C ASP A 117 -43.16 -0.76 8.83
N GLY A 118 -41.83 -0.69 8.87
CA GLY A 118 -40.92 -1.46 8.02
C GLY A 118 -39.46 -1.21 8.40
N VAL A 119 -38.57 -2.12 8.00
CA VAL A 119 -37.13 -2.00 8.26
C VAL A 119 -36.37 -1.92 6.94
N PHE A 120 -35.91 -0.73 6.56
CA PHE A 120 -35.06 -0.58 5.38
C PHE A 120 -33.65 -1.06 5.73
N SER A 121 -33.02 -1.78 4.81
CA SER A 121 -31.77 -2.47 5.09
C SER A 121 -30.70 -2.25 4.05
N MET A 122 -29.45 -2.32 4.51
CA MET A 122 -28.26 -2.22 3.69
C MET A 122 -27.34 -3.40 3.98
N TRP A 123 -27.06 -4.19 2.95
CA TRP A 123 -26.02 -5.20 2.98
C TRP A 123 -24.75 -4.66 2.33
N TYR A 124 -23.57 -5.06 2.79
CA TYR A 124 -22.31 -4.74 2.12
C TYR A 124 -21.33 -5.91 2.10
N GLY A 125 -20.63 -6.03 0.97
CA GLY A 125 -19.57 -7.01 0.79
C GLY A 125 -18.69 -6.65 -0.40
N LYS A 126 -17.48 -7.20 -0.43
CA LYS A 126 -16.62 -7.17 -1.61
C LYS A 126 -17.12 -8.18 -2.63
N GLY A 127 -16.75 -8.00 -3.90
CA GLY A 127 -16.99 -8.94 -5.00
C GLY A 127 -17.03 -10.43 -4.64
N PRO A 128 -15.93 -11.07 -4.19
CA PRO A 128 -15.97 -12.50 -3.82
C PRO A 128 -16.93 -12.84 -2.68
N GLY A 129 -17.26 -11.87 -1.83
CA GLY A 129 -18.31 -12.00 -0.82
C GLY A 129 -19.71 -12.05 -1.45
N VAL A 130 -19.95 -11.30 -2.54
CA VAL A 130 -21.16 -11.43 -3.37
C VAL A 130 -21.23 -12.83 -3.97
N ASP A 131 -20.13 -13.31 -4.58
CA ASP A 131 -20.06 -14.65 -5.20
C ASP A 131 -20.45 -15.74 -4.19
N ARG A 132 -19.90 -15.63 -2.98
CA ARG A 132 -20.17 -16.55 -1.88
C ARG A 132 -21.61 -16.48 -1.40
N SER A 133 -22.18 -15.28 -1.29
CA SER A 133 -23.54 -15.05 -0.79
C SER A 133 -24.64 -15.22 -1.83
N MET A 134 -24.33 -15.64 -3.07
CA MET A 134 -25.33 -15.74 -4.13
C MET A 134 -26.50 -16.67 -3.79
N ASP A 135 -26.28 -17.71 -2.99
CA ASP A 135 -27.36 -18.62 -2.57
C ASP A 135 -28.44 -17.88 -1.74
N VAL A 136 -28.04 -17.20 -0.66
CA VAL A 136 -28.96 -16.42 0.16
C VAL A 136 -29.54 -15.22 -0.61
N ILE A 137 -28.77 -14.57 -1.48
CA ILE A 137 -29.26 -13.46 -2.32
C ILE A 137 -30.39 -13.94 -3.25
N ARG A 138 -30.25 -15.12 -3.88
CA ARG A 138 -31.31 -15.68 -4.74
C ARG A 138 -32.59 -15.94 -3.97
N HIS A 139 -32.50 -16.62 -2.83
CA HIS A 139 -33.66 -16.94 -2.00
C HIS A 139 -34.35 -15.68 -1.49
N ALA A 140 -33.58 -14.71 -0.98
CA ALA A 140 -34.12 -13.49 -0.42
C ALA A 140 -34.74 -12.58 -1.49
N ASN A 141 -34.13 -12.45 -2.68
CA ASN A 141 -34.67 -11.65 -3.78
C ASN A 141 -35.96 -12.25 -4.37
N ALA A 142 -35.99 -13.58 -4.55
CA ALA A 142 -37.19 -14.29 -5.02
C ALA A 142 -38.37 -14.09 -4.05
N ALA A 143 -38.15 -14.28 -2.74
CA ALA A 143 -39.15 -14.00 -1.71
C ALA A 143 -39.60 -12.52 -1.77
N GLY A 144 -38.64 -11.60 -1.73
CA GLY A 144 -38.81 -10.16 -1.90
C GLY A 144 -38.53 -9.34 -0.65
N THR A 145 -39.05 -8.11 -0.64
CA THR A 145 -38.91 -7.15 0.46
C THR A 145 -40.25 -6.81 1.08
N ASP A 146 -40.20 -6.30 2.31
CA ASP A 146 -41.37 -5.67 2.93
C ASP A 146 -41.76 -4.38 2.18
N ARG A 147 -43.05 -4.03 2.19
CA ARG A 147 -43.59 -2.84 1.48
C ARG A 147 -42.98 -1.52 1.97
N HIS A 148 -42.66 -1.42 3.26
CA HIS A 148 -42.05 -0.24 3.88
C HIS A 148 -40.59 -0.46 4.31
N GLY A 149 -40.08 -1.68 4.15
CA GLY A 149 -38.67 -2.03 4.33
C GLY A 149 -37.82 -1.64 3.13
N GLY A 150 -37.45 -2.62 2.31
CA GLY A 150 -36.56 -2.46 1.16
C GLY A 150 -35.09 -2.77 1.49
N VAL A 151 -34.34 -3.24 0.49
CA VAL A 151 -32.95 -3.70 0.66
C VAL A 151 -32.05 -3.13 -0.43
N LEU A 152 -30.92 -2.56 0.01
CA LEU A 152 -29.83 -2.10 -0.85
C LEU A 152 -28.61 -3.01 -0.65
N LEU A 153 -28.07 -3.57 -1.74
CA LEU A 153 -26.90 -4.46 -1.73
C LEU A 153 -25.68 -3.70 -2.25
N LEU A 154 -24.86 -3.19 -1.35
CA LEU A 154 -23.60 -2.54 -1.71
C LEU A 154 -22.58 -3.60 -2.17
N VAL A 155 -22.28 -3.61 -3.46
CA VAL A 155 -21.32 -4.54 -4.07
C VAL A 155 -19.99 -3.85 -4.37
N GLY A 156 -18.97 -4.17 -3.58
CA GLY A 156 -17.63 -3.61 -3.68
C GLY A 156 -16.81 -4.24 -4.82
N ASP A 157 -16.82 -3.62 -6.00
CA ASP A 157 -16.10 -4.10 -7.19
C ASP A 157 -14.70 -3.44 -7.32
N ASP A 158 -13.67 -4.29 -7.36
CA ASP A 158 -12.26 -3.91 -7.59
C ASP A 158 -11.82 -4.45 -8.96
N HIS A 159 -12.00 -3.65 -10.00
CA HIS A 159 -11.70 -4.01 -11.39
C HIS A 159 -10.19 -4.18 -11.64
N GLY A 160 -9.35 -3.35 -11.02
CA GLY A 160 -7.90 -3.39 -11.13
C GLY A 160 -7.22 -4.40 -10.19
N ALA A 161 -7.97 -5.03 -9.30
CA ALA A 161 -7.45 -5.93 -8.27
C ALA A 161 -6.34 -5.28 -7.41
N VAL A 162 -6.45 -3.99 -7.12
CA VAL A 162 -5.44 -3.21 -6.36
C VAL A 162 -5.21 -3.82 -4.97
N SER A 163 -6.26 -4.44 -4.42
CA SER A 163 -6.28 -5.07 -3.09
C SER A 163 -7.02 -6.41 -3.09
N SER A 164 -7.16 -7.03 -4.27
CA SER A 164 -7.89 -8.27 -4.50
C SER A 164 -6.98 -9.35 -5.06
N THR A 165 -7.32 -10.61 -4.84
CA THR A 165 -6.67 -11.73 -5.53
C THR A 165 -7.08 -11.85 -6.99
N LEU A 166 -8.29 -11.40 -7.32
CA LEU A 166 -8.85 -11.44 -8.67
C LEU A 166 -9.54 -10.11 -9.00
N PRO A 167 -9.42 -9.62 -10.24
CA PRO A 167 -10.29 -8.58 -10.79
C PRO A 167 -11.76 -9.02 -10.73
N HIS A 168 -12.64 -8.21 -10.16
CA HIS A 168 -14.04 -8.59 -9.95
C HIS A 168 -15.04 -7.82 -10.83
N GLN A 169 -16.23 -8.38 -11.04
CA GLN A 169 -17.39 -7.74 -11.68
C GLN A 169 -18.68 -8.42 -11.21
N SER A 170 -19.50 -7.72 -10.41
CA SER A 170 -20.68 -8.32 -9.74
C SER A 170 -21.93 -8.44 -10.64
N GLU A 171 -21.98 -7.69 -11.73
CA GLU A 171 -23.17 -7.53 -12.60
C GLU A 171 -23.77 -8.86 -13.06
N HIS A 172 -22.95 -9.77 -13.59
CA HIS A 172 -23.43 -11.03 -14.16
C HIS A 172 -24.07 -11.94 -13.10
N ASN A 173 -23.52 -11.94 -11.88
CA ASN A 173 -24.03 -12.77 -10.80
C ASN A 173 -25.39 -12.24 -10.32
N LEU A 174 -25.50 -10.92 -10.12
CA LEU A 174 -26.76 -10.29 -9.75
C LEU A 174 -27.84 -10.41 -10.83
N ALA A 175 -27.48 -10.24 -12.11
CA ALA A 175 -28.38 -10.44 -13.24
C ALA A 175 -28.97 -11.87 -13.25
N SER A 176 -28.13 -12.87 -12.98
CA SER A 176 -28.58 -14.27 -12.90
C SER A 176 -29.55 -14.54 -11.73
N ALA A 177 -29.58 -13.68 -10.70
CA ALA A 177 -30.51 -13.75 -9.58
C ALA A 177 -31.70 -12.79 -9.71
N MET A 178 -31.83 -12.14 -10.87
CA MET A 178 -32.83 -11.11 -11.17
C MET A 178 -32.81 -9.93 -10.18
N VAL A 179 -31.62 -9.56 -9.72
CA VAL A 179 -31.39 -8.39 -8.86
C VAL A 179 -31.08 -7.17 -9.73
N PRO A 180 -31.94 -6.14 -9.79
CA PRO A 180 -31.65 -4.91 -10.50
C PRO A 180 -30.43 -4.21 -9.91
N LEU A 181 -29.60 -3.59 -10.74
CA LEU A 181 -28.32 -3.02 -10.33
C LEU A 181 -28.20 -1.54 -10.73
N LEU A 182 -28.06 -0.69 -9.72
CA LEU A 182 -27.74 0.72 -9.87
C LEU A 182 -26.23 0.94 -9.87
N SER A 183 -25.75 1.82 -10.75
CA SER A 183 -24.33 2.11 -10.93
C SER A 183 -24.08 3.63 -10.81
N PRO A 184 -23.95 4.15 -9.58
CA PRO A 184 -23.59 5.54 -9.35
C PRO A 184 -22.18 5.85 -9.87
N GLY A 185 -22.00 7.06 -10.39
CA GLY A 185 -20.73 7.55 -10.94
C GLY A 185 -19.93 8.46 -10.02
N GLY A 186 -20.46 8.88 -8.86
CA GLY A 186 -19.74 9.74 -7.93
C GLY A 186 -20.32 9.74 -6.52
N VAL A 187 -19.61 10.38 -5.57
CA VAL A 187 -19.98 10.42 -4.15
C VAL A 187 -21.36 11.06 -3.93
N GLY A 188 -21.70 12.12 -4.67
CA GLY A 188 -23.03 12.74 -4.59
C GLY A 188 -24.15 11.79 -5.05
N GLU A 189 -23.89 11.02 -6.10
CA GLU A 189 -24.85 10.02 -6.60
C GLU A 189 -25.01 8.84 -5.65
N TYR A 190 -24.09 8.63 -4.69
CA TYR A 190 -24.31 7.59 -3.69
C TYR A 190 -25.56 7.84 -2.84
N ILE A 191 -25.82 9.11 -2.51
CA ILE A 191 -27.02 9.50 -1.78
C ILE A 191 -28.24 9.39 -2.70
N GLU A 192 -28.16 9.98 -3.91
CA GLU A 192 -29.28 10.01 -4.85
C GLU A 192 -29.74 8.60 -5.24
N TYR A 193 -28.82 7.75 -5.72
CA TYR A 193 -29.14 6.42 -6.21
C TYR A 193 -29.46 5.48 -5.05
N GLY A 194 -28.93 5.72 -3.85
CA GLY A 194 -29.25 4.94 -2.66
C GLY A 194 -30.72 5.11 -2.26
N LEU A 195 -31.22 6.36 -2.26
CA LEU A 195 -32.61 6.68 -1.99
C LEU A 195 -33.54 6.13 -3.09
N LEU A 196 -33.16 6.27 -4.36
CA LEU A 196 -33.87 5.64 -5.47
C LEU A 196 -33.88 4.12 -5.37
N GLY A 197 -32.79 3.50 -4.90
CA GLY A 197 -32.66 2.07 -4.72
C GLY A 197 -33.60 1.51 -3.66
N TRP A 198 -33.71 2.14 -2.49
CA TRP A 198 -34.70 1.71 -1.49
C TRP A 198 -36.14 1.92 -1.97
N ALA A 199 -36.44 3.03 -2.63
CA ALA A 199 -37.76 3.25 -3.19
C ALA A 199 -38.13 2.24 -4.29
N MET A 200 -37.19 1.93 -5.19
CA MET A 200 -37.33 0.87 -6.20
C MET A 200 -37.54 -0.49 -5.53
N SER A 201 -36.74 -0.79 -4.50
CA SER A 201 -36.83 -2.04 -3.74
C SER A 201 -38.21 -2.23 -3.10
N ARG A 202 -38.74 -1.18 -2.46
CA ARG A 202 -40.10 -1.18 -1.87
C ARG A 202 -41.20 -1.33 -2.93
N PHE A 203 -41.06 -0.63 -4.06
CA PHE A 203 -42.05 -0.63 -5.13
C PHE A 203 -42.10 -1.98 -5.87
N ALA A 204 -40.94 -2.50 -6.26
CA ALA A 204 -40.83 -3.73 -7.05
C ALA A 204 -40.79 -4.99 -6.19
N GLY A 205 -40.63 -4.90 -4.86
CA GLY A 205 -40.50 -6.07 -3.99
C GLY A 205 -39.21 -6.86 -4.24
N LEU A 206 -38.15 -6.20 -4.73
CA LEU A 206 -36.84 -6.80 -5.06
C LEU A 206 -35.75 -6.24 -4.18
N TRP A 207 -34.68 -6.99 -4.01
CA TRP A 207 -33.41 -6.44 -3.55
C TRP A 207 -32.80 -5.61 -4.67
N VAL A 208 -32.15 -4.49 -4.34
CA VAL A 208 -31.52 -3.64 -5.35
C VAL A 208 -30.01 -3.65 -5.14
N GLY A 209 -29.30 -4.15 -6.15
CA GLY A 209 -27.86 -4.04 -6.29
C GLY A 209 -27.41 -2.60 -6.41
N PHE A 210 -26.29 -2.29 -5.78
CA PHE A 210 -25.72 -0.95 -5.76
C PHE A 210 -24.21 -1.03 -5.90
N LYS A 211 -23.71 -0.64 -7.07
CA LYS A 211 -22.30 -0.81 -7.41
C LYS A 211 -21.42 0.20 -6.68
N CYS A 212 -20.44 -0.31 -5.93
CA CYS A 212 -19.45 0.47 -5.20
C CYS A 212 -18.06 0.22 -5.78
N GLN A 213 -17.66 0.98 -6.80
CA GLN A 213 -16.32 0.87 -7.36
C GLN A 213 -15.27 1.51 -6.44
N THR A 214 -14.07 0.93 -6.40
CA THR A 214 -12.94 1.43 -5.60
C THR A 214 -12.70 2.93 -5.76
N GLU A 215 -12.73 3.43 -7.00
CA GLU A 215 -12.48 4.85 -7.27
C GLU A 215 -13.55 5.78 -6.72
N ILE A 216 -14.76 5.32 -6.39
CA ILE A 216 -15.81 6.18 -5.84
C ILE A 216 -15.86 6.06 -4.33
N VAL A 217 -15.68 4.86 -3.78
CA VAL A 217 -15.69 4.62 -2.32
C VAL A 217 -14.52 5.31 -1.63
N GLU A 218 -13.34 5.28 -2.24
CA GLU A 218 -12.10 5.90 -1.75
C GLU A 218 -11.98 7.38 -2.14
N CYS A 219 -13.03 7.96 -2.74
CA CYS A 219 -13.07 9.37 -3.04
C CYS A 219 -13.59 10.20 -1.87
N SER A 220 -13.09 11.43 -1.74
CA SER A 220 -13.79 12.50 -1.02
C SER A 220 -14.23 13.60 -1.97
N ALA A 221 -15.40 14.17 -1.70
CA ALA A 221 -16.00 15.18 -2.55
C ALA A 221 -16.76 16.21 -1.73
N THR A 222 -16.84 17.43 -2.25
CA THR A 222 -17.88 18.37 -1.84
C THR A 222 -19.21 17.99 -2.48
N VAL A 223 -20.23 17.72 -1.66
CA VAL A 223 -21.56 17.29 -2.10
C VAL A 223 -22.61 18.23 -1.52
N ASP A 224 -23.59 18.62 -2.34
CA ASP A 224 -24.77 19.34 -1.86
C ASP A 224 -25.81 18.34 -1.35
N VAL A 225 -26.25 18.52 -0.11
CA VAL A 225 -27.24 17.63 0.53
C VAL A 225 -28.58 18.34 0.70
N ASP A 226 -29.64 17.62 0.34
CA ASP A 226 -31.05 17.96 0.60
C ASP A 226 -31.81 16.64 0.83
N PRO A 227 -32.36 16.38 2.03
CA PRO A 227 -33.04 15.13 2.35
C PRO A 227 -34.27 14.82 1.48
N LEU A 228 -34.85 15.84 0.85
CA LEU A 228 -36.04 15.70 0.01
C LEU A 228 -35.67 15.50 -1.47
N ARG A 229 -34.39 15.63 -1.85
CA ARG A 229 -33.91 15.31 -3.19
C ARG A 229 -33.25 13.92 -3.25
N PRO A 230 -33.49 13.14 -4.31
CA PRO A 230 -34.35 13.44 -5.45
C PRO A 230 -35.85 13.37 -5.10
N ALA A 231 -36.69 14.03 -5.89
CA ALA A 231 -38.12 13.78 -5.87
C ALA A 231 -38.37 12.38 -6.46
N ILE A 232 -39.03 11.50 -5.70
CA ILE A 232 -39.25 10.12 -6.11
C ILE A 232 -40.69 9.99 -6.59
N VAL A 233 -40.85 9.47 -7.80
CA VAL A 233 -42.14 9.25 -8.46
C VAL A 233 -42.46 7.76 -8.43
N LEU A 234 -43.59 7.39 -7.82
CA LEU A 234 -44.10 6.02 -7.89
C LEU A 234 -44.93 5.86 -9.17
N PRO A 235 -44.62 4.88 -10.04
CA PRO A 235 -45.38 4.66 -11.27
C PRO A 235 -46.84 4.26 -10.97
N ASP A 236 -47.75 4.76 -11.80
CA ASP A 236 -49.13 4.27 -11.86
C ASP A 236 -49.17 3.01 -12.76
N MET A 237 -49.03 1.83 -12.14
CA MET A 237 -49.11 0.54 -12.82
C MET A 237 -50.02 -0.42 -12.04
N LEU A 238 -50.76 -1.26 -12.77
CA LEU A 238 -51.51 -2.36 -12.18
C LEU A 238 -50.53 -3.42 -11.65
N LEU A 239 -50.33 -3.44 -10.34
CA LEU A 239 -49.60 -4.51 -9.66
C LEU A 239 -50.47 -5.78 -9.65
N SER A 240 -49.82 -6.96 -9.66
CA SER A 240 -50.53 -8.25 -9.56
C SER A 240 -51.49 -8.28 -8.36
N ALA A 241 -52.60 -9.03 -8.44
CA ALA A 241 -53.67 -9.03 -7.43
C ALA A 241 -53.21 -9.28 -5.96
N GLY A 242 -52.08 -9.96 -5.75
CA GLY A 242 -51.48 -10.19 -4.43
C GLY A 242 -50.32 -9.26 -4.06
N GLY A 243 -50.05 -8.21 -4.84
CA GLY A 243 -48.89 -7.33 -4.69
C GLY A 243 -47.54 -8.02 -4.95
N LEU A 244 -46.46 -7.24 -4.91
CA LEU A 244 -45.09 -7.71 -5.20
C LEU A 244 -44.25 -8.01 -3.95
N SER A 245 -44.66 -7.46 -2.79
CA SER A 245 -43.94 -7.60 -1.52
C SER A 245 -43.87 -9.04 -1.01
N LEU A 246 -42.91 -9.27 -0.12
CA LEU A 246 -42.68 -10.54 0.57
C LEU A 246 -43.94 -10.99 1.33
N ARG A 247 -44.20 -12.29 1.31
CA ARG A 247 -45.35 -12.93 1.95
C ARG A 247 -45.02 -14.37 2.33
N TRP A 248 -45.77 -14.90 3.30
CA TRP A 248 -45.71 -16.29 3.71
C TRP A 248 -47.12 -16.80 4.06
N PRO A 249 -47.50 -18.03 3.68
CA PRO A 249 -46.77 -18.98 2.83
C PRO A 249 -46.71 -18.55 1.36
N ASP A 250 -45.73 -19.03 0.62
CA ASP A 250 -45.57 -18.72 -0.81
C ASP A 250 -44.92 -19.89 -1.57
N GLY A 251 -45.49 -20.26 -2.71
CA GLY A 251 -45.06 -21.43 -3.49
C GLY A 251 -43.89 -21.10 -4.43
N SER A 252 -43.02 -22.07 -4.72
CA SER A 252 -41.85 -21.89 -5.60
C SER A 252 -42.19 -21.31 -6.98
N HIS A 253 -43.16 -21.90 -7.69
CA HIS A 253 -43.59 -21.42 -9.01
C HIS A 253 -44.29 -20.05 -8.95
N ALA A 254 -44.99 -19.74 -7.86
CA ALA A 254 -45.63 -18.45 -7.66
C ALA A 254 -44.59 -17.35 -7.40
N MET A 255 -43.51 -17.66 -6.68
CA MET A 255 -42.36 -16.76 -6.52
C MET A 255 -41.69 -16.48 -7.87
N GLU A 256 -41.45 -17.52 -8.68
CA GLU A 256 -40.85 -17.40 -10.01
C GLU A 256 -41.69 -16.50 -10.93
N GLN A 257 -42.99 -16.76 -11.06
CA GLN A 257 -43.89 -15.91 -11.85
C GLN A 257 -43.96 -14.47 -11.34
N ARG A 258 -43.89 -14.28 -10.02
CA ARG A 258 -43.87 -12.94 -9.44
C ARG A 258 -42.60 -12.20 -9.83
N LEU A 259 -41.46 -12.87 -9.87
CA LEU A 259 -40.16 -12.28 -10.18
C LEU A 259 -40.17 -11.54 -11.53
N GLU A 260 -40.83 -12.09 -12.54
CA GLU A 260 -41.06 -11.44 -13.84
C GLU A 260 -41.86 -10.12 -13.72
N HIS A 261 -42.96 -10.13 -12.96
CA HIS A 261 -43.74 -8.92 -12.69
C HIS A 261 -42.91 -7.87 -11.92
N LYS A 262 -42.02 -8.32 -11.03
CA LYS A 262 -41.13 -7.42 -10.30
C LYS A 262 -40.13 -6.72 -11.24
N ILE A 263 -39.59 -7.42 -12.24
CA ILE A 263 -38.72 -6.81 -13.27
C ILE A 263 -39.49 -5.79 -14.12
N ALA A 264 -40.73 -6.07 -14.50
CA ALA A 264 -41.57 -5.08 -15.18
C ALA A 264 -41.79 -3.82 -14.33
N ALA A 265 -41.97 -3.97 -13.01
CA ALA A 265 -42.05 -2.86 -12.08
C ALA A 265 -40.75 -2.05 -11.97
N VAL A 266 -39.59 -2.70 -12.04
CA VAL A 266 -38.28 -2.01 -12.11
C VAL A 266 -38.20 -1.10 -13.33
N HIS A 267 -38.58 -1.58 -14.51
CA HIS A 267 -38.57 -0.76 -15.73
C HIS A 267 -39.50 0.45 -15.61
N ALA A 268 -40.72 0.25 -15.10
CA ALA A 268 -41.67 1.33 -14.87
C ALA A 268 -41.11 2.38 -13.90
N PHE A 269 -40.50 1.94 -12.80
CA PHE A 269 -39.89 2.81 -11.80
C PHE A 269 -38.70 3.59 -12.37
N ALA A 270 -37.80 2.92 -13.09
CA ALA A 270 -36.62 3.54 -13.68
C ALA A 270 -36.99 4.64 -14.68
N ARG A 271 -38.01 4.38 -15.51
CA ARG A 271 -38.54 5.35 -16.47
C ARG A 271 -39.20 6.54 -15.78
N ALA A 272 -40.06 6.31 -14.78
CA ALA A 272 -40.76 7.38 -14.08
C ALA A 272 -39.81 8.32 -13.32
N ASN A 273 -38.67 7.80 -12.84
CA ASN A 273 -37.68 8.57 -12.09
C ASN A 273 -36.51 9.08 -12.95
N GLY A 274 -36.51 8.81 -14.26
CA GLY A 274 -35.43 9.25 -15.15
C GLY A 274 -34.05 8.77 -14.72
N ILE A 275 -33.95 7.52 -14.24
CA ILE A 275 -32.69 6.95 -13.73
C ILE A 275 -31.61 6.96 -14.82
N ASP A 276 -31.98 6.64 -16.06
CA ASP A 276 -31.11 6.75 -17.22
C ASP A 276 -31.25 8.14 -17.86
N ARG A 277 -30.13 8.84 -18.05
CA ARG A 277 -30.09 10.25 -18.47
C ARG A 277 -29.49 10.40 -19.87
N ILE A 278 -30.20 11.09 -20.77
CA ILE A 278 -29.74 11.39 -22.14
C ILE A 278 -29.35 12.86 -22.25
N SER A 279 -28.19 13.15 -22.85
CA SER A 279 -27.68 14.52 -23.06
C SER A 279 -26.91 14.66 -24.38
N GLY A 280 -26.37 15.85 -24.66
CA GLY A 280 -25.62 16.16 -25.89
C GLY A 280 -26.52 16.54 -27.07
N ALA A 281 -26.24 16.00 -28.25
CA ALA A 281 -26.99 16.32 -29.47
C ALA A 281 -28.43 15.74 -29.44
N GLY A 282 -29.40 16.61 -29.77
CA GLY A 282 -30.82 16.27 -29.89
C GLY A 282 -31.17 15.62 -31.23
N ARG A 283 -32.14 16.18 -31.96
CA ARG A 283 -32.50 15.71 -33.32
C ARG A 283 -31.31 15.92 -34.27
N GLY A 284 -30.98 14.91 -35.08
CA GLY A 284 -29.83 14.94 -36.01
C GLY A 284 -28.53 14.33 -35.47
N ALA A 285 -28.52 13.82 -34.24
CA ALA A 285 -27.39 13.04 -33.73
C ALA A 285 -27.18 11.77 -34.58
N ARG A 286 -25.91 11.46 -34.92
CA ARG A 286 -25.52 10.27 -35.70
C ARG A 286 -24.75 9.25 -34.87
N ILE A 287 -24.07 9.71 -33.83
CA ILE A 287 -23.24 8.89 -32.94
C ILE A 287 -23.85 8.93 -31.53
N GLY A 288 -24.14 7.76 -30.97
CA GLY A 288 -24.49 7.61 -29.56
C GLY A 288 -23.32 7.08 -28.77
N ILE A 289 -23.20 7.51 -27.52
CA ILE A 289 -22.28 6.90 -26.55
C ILE A 289 -23.07 6.54 -25.29
N LEU A 290 -23.11 5.25 -24.95
CA LEU A 290 -23.74 4.72 -23.75
C LEU A 290 -22.66 4.40 -22.72
N SER A 291 -22.78 4.90 -21.49
CA SER A 291 -21.83 4.64 -20.42
C SER A 291 -22.50 4.65 -19.03
N THR A 292 -21.80 4.28 -17.97
CA THR A 292 -22.36 4.13 -16.61
C THR A 292 -21.31 4.34 -15.52
N GLY A 293 -21.73 4.63 -14.29
CA GLY A 293 -20.86 4.62 -13.11
C GLY A 293 -19.50 5.29 -13.31
N LYS A 294 -18.41 4.58 -12.98
CA LYS A 294 -17.03 5.02 -13.21
C LYS A 294 -16.71 5.22 -14.71
N SER A 295 -17.16 4.34 -15.61
CA SER A 295 -16.88 4.47 -17.04
C SER A 295 -17.49 5.74 -17.66
N TRP A 296 -18.53 6.30 -17.03
CA TRP A 296 -19.05 7.63 -17.37
C TRP A 296 -18.01 8.71 -17.08
N LEU A 297 -17.32 8.65 -15.93
CA LEU A 297 -16.26 9.60 -15.60
C LEU A 297 -15.07 9.48 -16.57
N ASP A 298 -14.69 8.25 -16.95
CA ASP A 298 -13.65 8.02 -17.96
C ASP A 298 -14.03 8.59 -19.33
N LEU A 299 -15.30 8.45 -19.72
CA LEU A 299 -15.84 9.07 -20.93
C LEU A 299 -15.78 10.60 -20.86
N MET A 300 -16.19 11.19 -19.74
CA MET A 300 -16.10 12.66 -19.57
C MET A 300 -14.65 13.14 -19.62
N GLY A 301 -13.73 12.44 -18.96
CA GLY A 301 -12.30 12.73 -19.02
C GLY A 301 -11.72 12.57 -20.43
N ALA A 302 -12.17 11.57 -21.20
CA ALA A 302 -11.79 11.38 -22.59
C ALA A 302 -12.28 12.52 -23.49
N LEU A 303 -13.55 12.93 -23.34
CA LEU A 303 -14.11 14.07 -24.07
C LEU A 303 -13.35 15.36 -23.74
N SER A 304 -13.03 15.60 -22.46
CA SER A 304 -12.21 16.74 -22.05
C SER A 304 -10.80 16.68 -22.66
N ALA A 305 -10.15 15.52 -22.68
CA ALA A 305 -8.82 15.36 -23.27
C ALA A 305 -8.79 15.55 -24.79
N LEU A 306 -9.93 15.30 -25.47
CA LEU A 306 -10.12 15.59 -26.89
C LEU A 306 -10.58 17.04 -27.14
N GLY A 307 -10.83 17.84 -26.10
CA GLY A 307 -11.36 19.20 -26.23
C GLY A 307 -12.81 19.25 -26.73
N ILE A 308 -13.58 18.21 -26.48
CA ILE A 308 -15.00 18.11 -26.84
C ILE A 308 -15.83 18.53 -25.62
N ASP A 309 -16.39 19.74 -25.69
CA ASP A 309 -17.34 20.27 -24.72
C ASP A 309 -18.80 20.08 -25.19
N GLU A 310 -19.77 20.65 -24.47
CA GLU A 310 -21.19 20.52 -24.83
C GLU A 310 -21.51 21.09 -26.22
N ALA A 311 -20.85 22.18 -26.61
CA ALA A 311 -20.99 22.75 -27.95
C ALA A 311 -20.37 21.81 -29.01
N GLY A 312 -19.23 21.20 -28.70
CA GLY A 312 -18.59 20.16 -29.49
C GLY A 312 -19.49 18.94 -29.70
N LEU A 313 -20.15 18.44 -28.65
CA LEU A 313 -21.10 17.32 -28.75
C LEU A 313 -22.23 17.63 -29.74
N LYS A 314 -22.81 18.84 -29.67
CA LYS A 314 -23.87 19.29 -30.59
C LYS A 314 -23.35 19.42 -32.03
N ARG A 315 -22.18 20.05 -32.22
CA ARG A 315 -21.54 20.24 -33.53
C ARG A 315 -21.21 18.92 -34.21
N LEU A 316 -20.71 17.94 -33.45
CA LEU A 316 -20.31 16.63 -33.95
C LEU A 316 -21.48 15.63 -34.05
N GLY A 317 -22.69 16.03 -33.64
CA GLY A 317 -23.87 15.15 -33.66
C GLY A 317 -23.73 13.95 -32.71
N ILE A 318 -23.12 14.14 -31.54
CA ILE A 318 -22.88 13.11 -30.53
C ILE A 318 -23.93 13.21 -29.43
N ARG A 319 -24.67 12.12 -29.21
CA ARG A 319 -25.63 11.96 -28.11
C ARG A 319 -25.03 11.07 -27.03
N LEU A 320 -25.17 11.46 -25.77
CA LEU A 320 -24.71 10.68 -24.63
C LEU A 320 -25.89 10.06 -23.89
N CYS A 321 -25.72 8.85 -23.36
CA CYS A 321 -26.62 8.23 -22.40
C CYS A 321 -25.81 7.73 -21.20
N LYS A 322 -26.15 8.23 -20.01
CA LYS A 322 -25.68 7.69 -18.74
C LYS A 322 -26.73 6.70 -18.23
N ALA A 323 -26.43 5.42 -18.30
CA ALA A 323 -27.26 4.39 -17.67
C ALA A 323 -27.04 4.42 -16.16
N GLY A 324 -28.08 4.73 -15.40
CA GLY A 324 -28.09 4.62 -13.94
C GLY A 324 -28.47 3.20 -13.50
N LEU A 325 -29.33 2.53 -14.26
CA LEU A 325 -29.72 1.13 -14.09
C LEU A 325 -28.97 0.29 -15.15
N THR A 326 -27.94 -0.46 -14.73
CA THR A 326 -27.11 -1.24 -15.67
C THR A 326 -27.72 -2.58 -16.03
N TRP A 327 -28.52 -3.13 -15.13
CA TRP A 327 -29.32 -4.32 -15.38
C TRP A 327 -30.61 -4.26 -14.57
N PRO A 328 -31.78 -4.56 -15.17
CA PRO A 328 -32.02 -4.67 -16.60
C PRO A 328 -32.13 -3.27 -17.24
N LEU A 329 -31.51 -3.02 -18.40
CA LEU A 329 -31.62 -1.74 -19.11
C LEU A 329 -33.10 -1.41 -19.44
N GLU A 330 -33.53 -0.17 -19.23
CA GLU A 330 -34.93 0.22 -19.49
C GLU A 330 -35.23 0.31 -21.00
N PRO A 331 -36.10 -0.56 -21.55
CA PRO A 331 -36.25 -0.74 -22.99
C PRO A 331 -36.67 0.52 -23.74
N GLU A 332 -37.61 1.31 -23.21
CA GLU A 332 -38.15 2.47 -23.92
C GLU A 332 -37.13 3.61 -24.00
N THR A 333 -36.39 3.84 -22.92
CA THR A 333 -35.33 4.84 -22.85
C THR A 333 -34.17 4.46 -23.76
N MET A 334 -33.77 3.19 -23.81
CA MET A 334 -32.72 2.74 -24.74
C MET A 334 -33.16 2.86 -26.20
N ARG A 335 -34.41 2.56 -26.54
CA ARG A 335 -34.96 2.81 -27.89
C ARG A 335 -34.99 4.30 -28.24
N ARG A 336 -35.40 5.16 -27.30
CA ARG A 336 -35.41 6.63 -27.48
C ARG A 336 -33.99 7.17 -27.67
N PHE A 337 -33.02 6.65 -26.93
CA PHE A 337 -31.61 6.99 -27.10
C PHE A 337 -31.08 6.58 -28.48
N ALA A 338 -31.37 5.34 -28.90
CA ALA A 338 -30.93 4.77 -30.17
C ALA A 338 -31.59 5.39 -31.42
N ALA A 339 -32.76 6.01 -31.26
CA ALA A 339 -33.52 6.55 -32.37
C ALA A 339 -32.73 7.58 -33.20
N GLY A 340 -32.61 7.29 -34.51
CA GLY A 340 -31.92 8.12 -35.50
C GLY A 340 -30.40 8.02 -35.50
N LEU A 341 -29.80 7.18 -34.65
CA LEU A 341 -28.35 6.99 -34.62
C LEU A 341 -27.90 6.01 -35.71
N GLU A 342 -26.71 6.24 -36.25
CA GLU A 342 -26.04 5.34 -37.19
C GLU A 342 -25.13 4.35 -36.45
N GLN A 343 -24.54 4.79 -35.34
CA GLN A 343 -23.71 3.97 -34.48
C GLN A 343 -23.89 4.33 -33.01
N VAL A 344 -23.71 3.34 -32.14
CA VAL A 344 -23.61 3.49 -30.69
C VAL A 344 -22.31 2.85 -30.21
N LEU A 345 -21.49 3.63 -29.51
CA LEU A 345 -20.34 3.16 -28.75
C LEU A 345 -20.76 2.89 -27.30
N VAL A 346 -20.59 1.67 -26.82
CA VAL A 346 -20.82 1.30 -25.43
C VAL A 346 -19.50 1.33 -24.67
N VAL A 347 -19.43 2.22 -23.67
CA VAL A 347 -18.27 2.41 -22.80
C VAL A 347 -18.63 1.84 -21.43
N GLU A 348 -18.26 0.58 -21.21
CA GLU A 348 -18.46 -0.11 -19.94
C GLU A 348 -17.18 -0.81 -19.49
N GLU A 349 -17.07 -1.06 -18.20
CA GLU A 349 -15.93 -1.74 -17.60
C GLU A 349 -16.06 -3.26 -17.74
N LYS A 350 -14.94 -3.97 -17.76
CA LYS A 350 -14.89 -5.45 -17.71
C LYS A 350 -15.71 -6.12 -18.83
N ARG A 351 -16.36 -7.26 -18.59
CA ARG A 351 -17.13 -7.96 -19.64
C ARG A 351 -18.41 -7.19 -19.99
N PRO A 352 -18.89 -7.29 -21.24
CA PRO A 352 -20.06 -6.54 -21.67
C PRO A 352 -21.33 -7.00 -20.93
N VAL A 353 -22.10 -6.03 -20.44
CA VAL A 353 -23.41 -6.23 -19.80
C VAL A 353 -24.43 -5.32 -20.48
N MET A 354 -24.10 -4.04 -20.64
CA MET A 354 -24.97 -3.10 -21.34
C MET A 354 -24.93 -3.31 -22.86
N GLU A 355 -23.76 -3.62 -23.43
CA GLU A 355 -23.61 -3.84 -24.87
C GLU A 355 -24.47 -5.01 -25.37
N GLU A 356 -24.48 -6.13 -24.63
CA GLU A 356 -25.28 -7.32 -24.97
C GLU A 356 -26.78 -7.06 -24.83
N GLN A 357 -27.20 -6.40 -23.74
CA GLN A 357 -28.59 -6.02 -23.54
C GLN A 357 -29.07 -5.05 -24.63
N LEU A 358 -28.26 -4.04 -24.98
CA LEU A 358 -28.61 -3.07 -26.01
C LEU A 358 -28.74 -3.74 -27.38
N LYS A 359 -27.83 -4.66 -27.72
CA LYS A 359 -27.94 -5.48 -28.93
C LYS A 359 -29.25 -6.26 -28.95
N SER A 360 -29.60 -6.93 -27.84
CA SER A 360 -30.85 -7.69 -27.73
C SER A 360 -32.11 -6.80 -27.88
N LEU A 361 -32.14 -5.65 -27.19
CA LEU A 361 -33.26 -4.70 -27.22
C LEU A 361 -33.52 -4.10 -28.61
N LEU A 362 -32.47 -3.93 -29.42
CA LEU A 362 -32.53 -3.30 -30.74
C LEU A 362 -32.50 -4.30 -31.89
N TYR A 363 -32.24 -5.59 -31.64
CA TYR A 363 -32.09 -6.60 -32.69
C TYR A 363 -33.33 -6.76 -33.55
N ASN A 364 -34.53 -6.63 -32.97
CA ASN A 364 -35.78 -6.78 -33.71
C ASN A 364 -36.28 -5.47 -34.35
N LEU A 365 -35.52 -4.37 -34.28
CA LEU A 365 -35.86 -3.15 -35.02
C LEU A 365 -35.68 -3.34 -36.53
N PRO A 366 -36.43 -2.60 -37.38
CA PRO A 366 -36.22 -2.57 -38.83
C PRO A 366 -34.76 -2.26 -39.17
N ALA A 367 -34.20 -2.91 -40.18
CA ALA A 367 -32.77 -2.78 -40.52
C ALA A 367 -32.31 -1.31 -40.73
N ARG A 368 -33.19 -0.47 -41.31
CA ARG A 368 -32.94 0.97 -41.53
C ARG A 368 -32.94 1.83 -40.25
N GLU A 369 -33.46 1.31 -39.15
CA GLU A 369 -33.57 1.99 -37.85
C GLU A 369 -32.60 1.43 -36.82
N ARG A 370 -31.86 0.37 -37.17
CA ARG A 370 -30.94 -0.32 -36.27
C ARG A 370 -29.54 0.29 -36.35
N PRO A 371 -29.04 0.95 -35.30
CA PRO A 371 -27.67 1.45 -35.29
C PRO A 371 -26.66 0.29 -35.23
N ARG A 372 -25.45 0.53 -35.75
CA ARG A 372 -24.30 -0.35 -35.45
C ARG A 372 -23.93 -0.19 -33.98
N ILE A 373 -23.78 -1.29 -33.24
CA ILE A 373 -23.39 -1.26 -31.82
C ILE A 373 -21.97 -1.80 -31.71
N VAL A 374 -21.08 -0.96 -31.20
CA VAL A 374 -19.67 -1.28 -30.92
C VAL A 374 -19.36 -0.99 -29.46
N GLY A 375 -18.30 -1.59 -28.93
CA GLY A 375 -17.91 -1.40 -27.54
C GLY A 375 -16.62 -2.14 -27.25
N LYS A 376 -16.74 -3.41 -26.85
CA LYS A 376 -15.57 -4.28 -26.67
C LYS A 376 -14.87 -4.63 -27.97
N ALA A 377 -15.65 -4.85 -29.01
CA ALA A 377 -15.17 -5.00 -30.37
C ALA A 377 -15.88 -4.01 -31.31
N ASP A 378 -15.26 -3.73 -32.44
CA ASP A 378 -15.86 -2.98 -33.54
C ASP A 378 -16.73 -3.87 -34.46
N GLU A 379 -17.26 -3.28 -35.53
CA GLU A 379 -18.08 -3.98 -36.52
C GLU A 379 -17.38 -5.15 -37.25
N THR A 380 -16.05 -5.21 -37.23
CA THR A 380 -15.24 -6.28 -37.84
C THR A 380 -14.88 -7.38 -36.84
N GLY A 381 -15.17 -7.17 -35.57
CA GLY A 381 -14.72 -8.03 -34.47
C GLY A 381 -13.34 -7.67 -33.93
N ALA A 382 -12.72 -6.58 -34.39
CA ALA A 382 -11.44 -6.14 -33.87
C ALA A 382 -11.60 -5.52 -32.47
N PRO A 383 -10.66 -5.75 -31.53
CA PRO A 383 -10.74 -5.19 -30.19
C PRO A 383 -10.76 -3.66 -30.17
N LEU A 384 -11.69 -3.06 -29.42
CA LEU A 384 -11.86 -1.61 -29.30
C LEU A 384 -11.67 -1.12 -27.86
N LEU A 385 -12.45 -1.64 -26.91
CA LEU A 385 -12.27 -1.42 -25.47
C LEU A 385 -12.00 -2.75 -24.75
N PRO A 386 -11.06 -2.82 -23.80
CA PRO A 386 -10.70 -4.08 -23.18
C PRO A 386 -11.83 -4.61 -22.28
N ALA A 387 -12.01 -5.94 -22.28
CA ALA A 387 -12.85 -6.64 -21.32
C ALA A 387 -12.09 -7.05 -20.04
N ILE A 388 -10.77 -6.81 -20.02
CA ILE A 388 -9.84 -7.17 -18.96
C ILE A 388 -9.20 -5.91 -18.37
N GLY A 389 -8.85 -5.97 -17.08
CA GLY A 389 -8.34 -4.80 -16.35
C GLY A 389 -9.37 -3.68 -16.20
N GLU A 390 -8.86 -2.47 -15.99
CA GLU A 390 -9.64 -1.23 -15.93
C GLU A 390 -9.53 -0.48 -17.25
N ILE A 391 -10.62 0.14 -17.70
CA ILE A 391 -10.53 1.19 -18.70
C ILE A 391 -10.13 2.51 -18.03
N ASN A 392 -9.63 3.43 -18.86
CA ASN A 392 -9.31 4.80 -18.46
C ASN A 392 -9.62 5.80 -19.58
N ALA A 393 -9.60 7.09 -19.26
CA ALA A 393 -9.84 8.17 -20.22
C ALA A 393 -9.00 8.08 -21.52
N VAL A 394 -7.77 7.56 -21.49
CA VAL A 394 -6.93 7.41 -22.70
C VAL A 394 -7.46 6.31 -23.60
N SER A 395 -7.75 5.14 -23.04
CA SER A 395 -8.34 4.02 -23.81
C SER A 395 -9.68 4.42 -24.42
N VAL A 396 -10.51 5.16 -23.68
CA VAL A 396 -11.78 5.68 -24.17
C VAL A 396 -11.57 6.75 -25.25
N ALA A 397 -10.63 7.68 -25.07
CA ALA A 397 -10.31 8.70 -26.07
C ALA A 397 -9.84 8.09 -27.40
N ARG A 398 -9.05 7.01 -27.35
CA ARG A 398 -8.65 6.25 -28.56
C ARG A 398 -9.83 5.61 -29.25
N ALA A 399 -10.72 4.98 -28.49
CA ALA A 399 -11.95 4.39 -29.03
C ALA A 399 -12.86 5.47 -29.64
N LEU A 400 -12.93 6.66 -29.05
CA LEU A 400 -13.67 7.78 -29.64
C LEU A 400 -13.03 8.26 -30.95
N LEU A 401 -11.71 8.48 -30.95
CA LEU A 401 -10.98 8.94 -32.13
C LEU A 401 -11.16 8.01 -33.34
N SER A 402 -11.26 6.69 -33.12
CA SER A 402 -11.49 5.74 -34.22
C SER A 402 -12.93 5.75 -34.77
N ARG A 403 -13.88 6.38 -34.06
CA ARG A 403 -15.29 6.47 -34.47
C ARG A 403 -15.72 7.85 -34.95
N LEU A 404 -14.93 8.89 -34.65
CA LEU A 404 -15.21 10.25 -35.08
C LEU A 404 -14.72 10.47 -36.53
N PRO A 405 -15.37 11.37 -37.30
CA PRO A 405 -14.90 11.75 -38.63
C PRO A 405 -13.47 12.31 -38.59
N GLU A 406 -12.73 12.14 -39.67
CA GLU A 406 -11.41 12.77 -39.82
C GLU A 406 -11.53 14.30 -39.69
N GLY A 407 -10.62 14.92 -38.94
CA GLY A 407 -10.65 16.36 -38.64
C GLY A 407 -11.68 16.79 -37.58
N ALA A 408 -12.46 15.87 -36.98
CA ALA A 408 -13.42 16.20 -35.92
C ALA A 408 -12.78 16.73 -34.63
N VAL A 409 -11.52 16.39 -34.39
CA VAL A 409 -10.73 16.78 -33.22
C VAL A 409 -9.45 17.47 -33.69
N ALA A 410 -9.00 18.49 -32.96
CA ALA A 410 -7.74 19.17 -33.25
C ALA A 410 -6.57 18.18 -33.28
N SER A 411 -5.70 18.31 -34.29
CA SER A 411 -4.56 17.40 -34.51
C SER A 411 -3.64 17.29 -33.30
N GLU A 412 -3.47 18.39 -32.55
CA GLU A 412 -2.71 18.43 -31.31
C GLU A 412 -3.27 17.48 -30.24
N HIS A 413 -4.59 17.50 -30.00
CA HIS A 413 -5.23 16.63 -29.00
C HIS A 413 -5.12 15.16 -29.42
N ALA A 414 -5.35 14.85 -30.69
CA ALA A 414 -5.21 13.49 -31.21
C ALA A 414 -3.76 12.98 -31.11
N ALA A 415 -2.78 13.81 -31.50
CA ALA A 415 -1.35 13.50 -31.40
C ALA A 415 -0.91 13.29 -29.94
N ARG A 416 -1.43 14.08 -29.00
CA ARG A 416 -1.17 13.92 -27.57
C ARG A 416 -1.67 12.57 -27.05
N ILE A 417 -2.92 12.19 -27.35
CA ILE A 417 -3.47 10.88 -26.97
C ILE A 417 -2.63 9.74 -27.58
N ALA A 418 -2.23 9.86 -28.84
CA ALA A 418 -1.38 8.88 -29.50
C ALA A 418 0.00 8.78 -28.82
N ALA A 419 0.63 9.90 -28.46
CA ALA A 419 1.91 9.94 -27.75
C ALA A 419 1.84 9.30 -26.36
N ILE A 420 0.77 9.56 -25.60
CA ILE A 420 0.55 8.94 -24.28
C ILE A 420 0.35 7.43 -24.41
N ALA A 421 -0.40 7.01 -25.42
CA ALA A 421 -0.70 5.60 -25.64
C ALA A 421 0.51 4.81 -26.19
N SER A 422 1.38 5.46 -26.96
CA SER A 422 2.60 4.87 -27.53
C SER A 422 3.81 4.99 -26.61
N ALA A 423 3.73 5.85 -25.58
CA ALA A 423 4.69 5.86 -24.49
C ALA A 423 4.65 4.49 -23.80
N ALA A 424 5.57 3.60 -24.22
CA ALA A 424 5.85 2.39 -23.48
C ALA A 424 6.05 2.80 -22.01
N PRO A 425 5.37 2.17 -21.03
CA PRO A 425 5.61 2.47 -19.63
C PRO A 425 7.10 2.30 -19.46
N ALA A 426 7.82 3.41 -19.24
CA ALA A 426 9.27 3.44 -19.39
C ALA A 426 9.81 2.21 -18.65
N GLN A 427 10.37 1.26 -19.39
CA GLN A 427 10.96 0.05 -18.84
C GLN A 427 12.31 0.44 -18.22
N ALA A 428 12.33 1.54 -17.50
CA ALA A 428 13.53 2.23 -17.08
C ALA A 428 13.77 1.86 -15.64
N ALA A 429 14.29 0.64 -15.39
CA ALA A 429 15.10 0.30 -14.22
C ALA A 429 14.59 0.76 -12.82
N ALA A 430 13.31 1.11 -12.68
CA ALA A 430 12.79 1.78 -11.51
C ALA A 430 12.44 0.72 -10.48
N LEU A 431 13.08 0.83 -9.31
CA LEU A 431 12.80 -0.01 -8.15
C LEU A 431 11.29 -0.01 -7.88
N ARG A 432 10.63 -1.16 -8.01
CA ARG A 432 9.19 -1.27 -7.72
C ARG A 432 8.96 -1.40 -6.21
N ARG A 433 7.89 -0.79 -5.71
CA ARG A 433 7.42 -0.97 -4.32
C ARG A 433 6.57 -2.24 -4.22
N GLU A 434 7.24 -3.39 -4.09
CA GLU A 434 6.57 -4.68 -3.81
C GLU A 434 5.90 -4.66 -2.42
N PRO A 435 4.71 -5.26 -2.26
CA PRO A 435 4.11 -5.47 -0.94
C PRO A 435 5.05 -6.24 -0.01
N TYR A 436 5.21 -5.76 1.22
CA TYR A 436 6.15 -6.36 2.17
C TYR A 436 5.69 -6.21 3.63
N PHE A 437 6.32 -6.97 4.52
CA PHE A 437 5.98 -6.94 5.95
C PHE A 437 6.40 -5.64 6.63
N CYS A 438 5.58 -5.21 7.60
CA CYS A 438 5.95 -4.13 8.52
C CYS A 438 7.21 -4.48 9.32
N SER A 439 7.97 -3.47 9.75
CA SER A 439 9.11 -3.68 10.67
C SER A 439 8.66 -4.42 11.94
N GLY A 440 9.30 -5.55 12.25
CA GLY A 440 8.95 -6.41 13.39
C GLY A 440 7.62 -7.15 13.25
N CYS A 441 7.13 -7.37 12.02
CA CYS A 441 5.93 -8.15 11.76
C CYS A 441 6.05 -9.58 12.30
N PRO A 442 5.02 -10.13 12.99
CA PRO A 442 5.04 -11.52 13.43
C PRO A 442 5.17 -12.53 12.27
N HIS A 443 4.63 -12.22 11.08
CA HIS A 443 4.78 -13.07 9.90
C HIS A 443 6.24 -13.23 9.43
N SER A 444 7.13 -12.29 9.77
CA SER A 444 8.57 -12.43 9.48
C SER A 444 9.20 -13.64 10.18
N VAL A 445 8.59 -14.14 11.25
CA VAL A 445 9.03 -15.36 11.95
C VAL A 445 8.02 -16.48 11.71
N SER A 446 6.73 -16.21 11.91
CA SER A 446 5.68 -17.24 11.84
C SER A 446 5.55 -17.88 10.48
N ALA A 447 5.96 -17.24 9.38
CA ALA A 447 5.89 -17.82 8.04
C ALA A 447 7.13 -18.64 7.63
N VAL A 448 8.16 -18.75 8.48
CA VAL A 448 9.27 -19.70 8.25
C VAL A 448 8.73 -21.13 8.39
N LEU A 449 9.16 -22.03 7.51
CA LEU A 449 8.82 -23.45 7.53
C LEU A 449 10.07 -24.33 7.74
N PRO A 450 9.90 -25.56 8.26
CA PRO A 450 10.97 -26.54 8.30
C PRO A 450 11.41 -26.94 6.89
N GLU A 451 12.68 -27.35 6.76
CA GLU A 451 13.21 -27.83 5.49
C GLU A 451 12.38 -28.98 4.90
N GLY A 452 12.22 -28.97 3.57
CA GLY A 452 11.41 -29.94 2.83
C GLY A 452 9.90 -29.74 2.99
N SER A 453 9.44 -28.66 3.63
CA SER A 453 8.02 -28.40 3.82
C SER A 453 7.49 -27.33 2.87
N ARG A 454 6.18 -27.32 2.69
CA ARG A 454 5.48 -26.31 1.91
C ARG A 454 4.28 -25.78 2.68
N ALA A 455 3.90 -24.53 2.42
CA ALA A 455 2.66 -23.97 2.93
C ALA A 455 1.72 -23.46 1.82
N THR A 456 0.44 -23.46 2.14
CA THR A 456 -0.60 -22.70 1.43
C THR A 456 -1.13 -21.56 2.31
N THR A 457 -1.77 -20.57 1.70
CA THR A 457 -2.27 -19.37 2.39
C THR A 457 -3.61 -18.92 1.80
N VAL A 458 -4.17 -17.82 2.31
CA VAL A 458 -5.30 -17.10 1.72
C VAL A 458 -5.05 -15.61 1.76
N ILE A 459 -5.97 -14.82 1.20
CA ILE A 459 -5.93 -13.35 1.24
C ILE A 459 -5.80 -12.83 2.68
N GLY A 460 -4.77 -12.02 2.89
CA GLY A 460 -4.38 -11.49 4.19
C GLY A 460 -2.88 -11.16 4.19
N CYS A 461 -2.35 -10.66 5.32
CA CYS A 461 -0.92 -10.33 5.40
C CYS A 461 -0.02 -11.56 5.13
N HIS A 462 -0.48 -12.76 5.47
CA HIS A 462 0.22 -14.01 5.22
C HIS A 462 0.36 -14.35 3.71
N MET A 463 -0.50 -13.81 2.84
CA MET A 463 -0.36 -13.96 1.38
C MET A 463 0.87 -13.25 0.82
N MET A 464 1.29 -12.13 1.42
CA MET A 464 2.46 -11.37 0.96
C MET A 464 3.76 -12.17 1.05
N VAL A 465 3.76 -13.30 1.77
CA VAL A 465 4.90 -14.20 1.82
C VAL A 465 5.15 -14.93 0.49
N ILE A 466 4.17 -14.98 -0.41
CA ILE A 466 4.34 -15.53 -1.76
C ILE A 466 5.35 -14.66 -2.50
N GLY A 467 6.37 -15.29 -3.09
CA GLY A 467 7.50 -14.58 -3.70
C GLY A 467 8.53 -14.06 -2.69
N MET A 468 8.36 -14.37 -1.40
CA MET A 468 9.45 -14.37 -0.42
C MET A 468 10.08 -15.78 -0.38
N GLU A 469 11.39 -15.88 -0.09
CA GLU A 469 12.13 -17.14 0.04
C GLU A 469 11.72 -17.92 1.32
N ARG A 470 10.44 -18.33 1.39
CA ARG A 470 9.77 -18.89 2.59
C ARG A 470 8.78 -20.03 2.28
N GLN A 471 8.90 -20.65 1.10
CA GLN A 471 8.25 -21.93 0.74
C GLN A 471 6.70 -21.95 0.87
N THR A 472 6.03 -20.80 0.77
CA THR A 472 4.57 -20.74 0.60
C THR A 472 4.26 -20.67 -0.89
N SER A 473 3.56 -21.67 -1.41
CA SER A 473 3.48 -21.90 -2.86
C SER A 473 2.29 -21.25 -3.54
N THR A 474 1.13 -21.21 -2.88
CA THR A 474 -0.13 -20.77 -3.51
C THR A 474 -1.15 -20.32 -2.46
N PHE A 475 -2.25 -19.74 -2.95
CA PHE A 475 -3.38 -19.26 -2.15
C PHE A 475 -4.72 -19.79 -2.66
N THR A 476 -5.76 -19.65 -1.84
CA THR A 476 -7.16 -20.03 -2.14
C THR A 476 -8.13 -18.91 -1.72
N GLN A 477 -9.45 -19.12 -1.88
CA GLN A 477 -10.49 -18.19 -1.40
C GLN A 477 -10.63 -18.20 0.12
N MET A 478 -11.14 -17.12 0.72
CA MET A 478 -11.37 -17.02 2.17
C MET A 478 -12.41 -18.07 2.61
N GLY A 479 -12.05 -18.91 3.59
CA GLY A 479 -12.81 -20.08 4.02
C GLY A 479 -12.46 -21.38 3.29
N GLY A 480 -11.53 -21.36 2.32
CA GLY A 480 -11.04 -22.55 1.61
C GLY A 480 -9.68 -23.05 2.12
N GLU A 481 -9.13 -22.46 3.20
CA GLU A 481 -7.75 -22.63 3.63
C GLU A 481 -7.41 -24.10 3.91
N GLY A 482 -6.41 -24.63 3.19
CA GLY A 482 -6.04 -26.04 3.29
C GLY A 482 -7.04 -27.01 2.65
N GLY A 483 -8.25 -26.57 2.27
CA GLY A 483 -9.27 -27.42 1.66
C GLY A 483 -8.82 -28.03 0.34
N ALA A 484 -8.01 -27.33 -0.46
CA ALA A 484 -7.40 -27.88 -1.67
C ALA A 484 -6.54 -29.13 -1.39
N TRP A 485 -5.97 -29.26 -0.18
CA TRP A 485 -5.20 -30.44 0.21
C TRP A 485 -6.04 -31.70 0.27
N ILE A 486 -7.32 -31.60 0.62
CA ILE A 486 -8.26 -32.73 0.63
C ILE A 486 -8.31 -33.38 -0.75
N GLY A 487 -8.31 -32.57 -1.80
CA GLY A 487 -8.30 -33.06 -3.18
C GLY A 487 -6.91 -33.43 -3.71
N LEU A 488 -5.83 -32.86 -3.16
CA LEU A 488 -4.46 -33.08 -3.66
C LEU A 488 -3.76 -34.27 -2.99
N SER A 489 -3.97 -34.47 -1.69
CA SER A 489 -3.21 -35.46 -0.89
C SER A 489 -3.28 -36.90 -1.43
N PRO A 490 -4.37 -37.37 -2.07
CA PRO A 490 -4.39 -38.72 -2.64
C PRO A 490 -3.53 -38.90 -3.90
N PHE A 491 -3.04 -37.82 -4.51
CA PHE A 491 -2.36 -37.83 -5.82
C PHE A 491 -0.91 -37.33 -5.75
N THR A 492 -0.31 -37.30 -4.56
CA THR A 492 1.06 -36.86 -4.35
C THR A 492 1.74 -37.67 -3.25
N ASP A 493 3.06 -37.82 -3.35
CA ASP A 493 3.89 -38.41 -2.29
C ASP A 493 4.17 -37.42 -1.14
N GLU A 494 3.82 -36.13 -1.31
CA GLU A 494 3.88 -35.15 -0.23
C GLU A 494 2.92 -35.57 0.89
N ARG A 495 3.45 -35.87 2.08
CA ARG A 495 2.65 -36.45 3.17
C ARG A 495 1.93 -35.42 4.02
N HIS A 496 2.32 -34.15 3.95
CA HIS A 496 1.88 -33.10 4.87
C HIS A 496 2.07 -31.72 4.26
N ILE A 497 1.16 -30.79 4.58
CA ILE A 497 1.34 -29.37 4.28
C ILE A 497 1.11 -28.49 5.52
N PHE A 498 1.70 -27.30 5.51
CA PHE A 498 1.34 -26.23 6.43
C PHE A 498 0.27 -25.31 5.83
N VAL A 499 -0.62 -24.76 6.65
CA VAL A 499 -1.65 -23.82 6.21
C VAL A 499 -1.54 -22.54 7.05
N ASN A 500 -1.01 -21.47 6.45
CA ASN A 500 -0.91 -20.18 7.13
C ASN A 500 -2.29 -19.51 7.15
N MET A 501 -2.72 -19.05 8.33
CA MET A 501 -4.03 -18.41 8.54
C MET A 501 -3.91 -17.32 9.62
N GLY A 502 -4.68 -16.23 9.51
CA GLY A 502 -4.84 -15.25 10.60
C GLY A 502 -6.06 -15.54 11.48
N ASP A 503 -6.05 -15.06 12.71
CA ASP A 503 -7.20 -15.09 13.65
C ASP A 503 -8.50 -14.51 13.06
N GLY A 504 -8.43 -13.42 12.29
CA GLY A 504 -9.60 -12.87 11.60
C GLY A 504 -10.17 -13.80 10.52
N THR A 505 -9.30 -14.49 9.76
CA THR A 505 -9.69 -15.49 8.76
C THR A 505 -10.30 -16.72 9.43
N TYR A 506 -9.68 -17.18 10.53
CA TYR A 506 -10.16 -18.27 11.36
C TYR A 506 -11.61 -18.04 11.81
N PHE A 507 -11.90 -16.84 12.33
CA PHE A 507 -13.22 -16.49 12.80
C PHE A 507 -14.25 -16.30 11.68
N HIS A 508 -13.86 -15.71 10.55
CA HIS A 508 -14.76 -15.44 9.43
C HIS A 508 -15.34 -16.72 8.79
N SER A 509 -14.47 -17.65 8.40
CA SER A 509 -14.86 -18.91 7.74
C SER A 509 -13.83 -20.03 7.85
N GLY A 510 -12.58 -19.75 8.27
CA GLY A 510 -11.49 -20.72 8.30
C GLY A 510 -11.74 -21.91 9.23
N LEU A 511 -12.56 -21.73 10.28
CA LEU A 511 -13.02 -22.82 11.14
C LEU A 511 -13.68 -23.96 10.34
N LEU A 512 -14.53 -23.64 9.37
CA LEU A 512 -15.22 -24.64 8.55
C LEU A 512 -14.23 -25.42 7.66
N ALA A 513 -13.18 -24.75 7.17
CA ALA A 513 -12.11 -25.40 6.41
C ALA A 513 -11.32 -26.40 7.27
N ILE A 514 -10.97 -26.01 8.50
CA ILE A 514 -10.29 -26.89 9.46
C ILE A 514 -11.16 -28.11 9.78
N ARG A 515 -12.46 -27.89 10.06
CA ARG A 515 -13.42 -28.97 10.30
C ARG A 515 -13.50 -29.94 9.12
N ALA A 516 -13.54 -29.44 7.89
CA ALA A 516 -13.54 -30.26 6.69
C ALA A 516 -12.25 -31.09 6.55
N ALA A 517 -11.08 -30.50 6.83
CA ALA A 517 -9.81 -31.22 6.79
C ALA A 517 -9.73 -32.31 7.87
N ILE A 518 -10.23 -32.05 9.09
CA ILE A 518 -10.33 -33.05 10.16
C ILE A 518 -11.23 -34.20 9.73
N ALA A 519 -12.41 -33.90 9.18
CA ALA A 519 -13.36 -34.90 8.70
C ALA A 519 -12.78 -35.76 7.57
N ALA A 520 -12.00 -35.15 6.67
CA ALA A 520 -11.30 -35.83 5.59
C ALA A 520 -10.07 -36.63 6.03
N LYS A 521 -9.66 -36.51 7.31
CA LYS A 521 -8.49 -37.19 7.90
C LYS A 521 -7.18 -36.94 7.14
N VAL A 522 -7.03 -35.76 6.55
CA VAL A 522 -5.78 -35.38 5.87
C VAL A 522 -4.72 -34.92 6.86
N ASN A 523 -3.46 -35.05 6.47
CA ASN A 523 -2.31 -34.60 7.25
C ASN A 523 -2.00 -33.14 6.92
N ALA A 524 -2.33 -32.22 7.80
CA ALA A 524 -2.02 -30.80 7.63
C ALA A 524 -1.84 -30.10 8.98
N THR A 525 -0.94 -29.12 9.06
CA THR A 525 -0.80 -28.25 10.23
C THR A 525 -1.35 -26.86 9.93
N TYR A 526 -2.45 -26.49 10.59
CA TYR A 526 -3.00 -25.13 10.53
C TYR A 526 -2.23 -24.21 11.47
N LYS A 527 -1.59 -23.20 10.90
CA LYS A 527 -0.83 -22.18 11.63
C LYS A 527 -1.70 -20.93 11.77
N ILE A 528 -2.41 -20.84 12.89
CA ILE A 528 -3.30 -19.72 13.22
C ILE A 528 -2.46 -18.65 13.90
N LEU A 529 -2.15 -17.58 13.18
CA LEU A 529 -1.52 -16.40 13.77
C LEU A 529 -2.57 -15.59 14.53
N TYR A 530 -2.46 -15.58 15.85
CA TYR A 530 -3.20 -14.67 16.72
C TYR A 530 -2.43 -13.36 16.86
N ASN A 531 -2.95 -12.28 16.25
CA ASN A 531 -2.30 -10.98 16.22
C ASN A 531 -3.18 -9.86 16.82
N ASP A 532 -4.38 -10.19 17.31
CA ASP A 532 -5.33 -9.31 18.01
C ASP A 532 -5.83 -8.12 17.15
N ALA A 533 -5.72 -8.23 15.83
CA ALA A 533 -6.20 -7.20 14.91
C ALA A 533 -6.40 -7.71 13.47
N VAL A 534 -7.48 -7.28 12.82
CA VAL A 534 -7.67 -7.38 11.37
C VAL A 534 -6.72 -6.39 10.68
N ALA A 535 -5.45 -6.81 10.56
CA ALA A 535 -4.32 -5.92 10.33
C ALA A 535 -4.31 -5.29 8.93
N MET A 536 -4.68 -6.05 7.89
CA MET A 536 -4.60 -5.61 6.50
C MET A 536 -5.61 -4.52 6.14
N THR A 537 -6.75 -4.47 6.84
CA THR A 537 -7.88 -3.55 6.57
C THR A 537 -7.91 -2.34 7.51
N GLY A 538 -6.86 -2.12 8.30
CA GLY A 538 -6.75 -0.93 9.15
C GLY A 538 -6.69 -1.20 10.65
N GLY A 539 -6.52 -2.44 11.10
CA GLY A 539 -6.24 -2.78 12.50
C GLY A 539 -7.48 -2.75 13.42
N GLN A 540 -8.67 -3.01 12.86
CA GLN A 540 -9.89 -3.26 13.64
C GLN A 540 -9.73 -4.51 14.51
N ARG A 541 -10.51 -4.65 15.58
CA ARG A 541 -10.69 -5.97 16.21
C ARG A 541 -11.56 -6.84 15.28
N HIS A 542 -11.39 -8.15 15.33
CA HIS A 542 -12.35 -9.09 14.74
C HIS A 542 -13.71 -8.96 15.45
N ASP A 543 -14.78 -9.32 14.76
CA ASP A 543 -16.13 -9.30 15.34
C ASP A 543 -16.21 -10.47 16.34
N GLY A 544 -16.60 -10.24 17.60
CA GLY A 544 -16.61 -11.28 18.64
C GLY A 544 -15.30 -11.44 19.46
N GLU A 545 -15.32 -12.33 20.45
CA GLU A 545 -14.21 -12.51 21.41
C GLU A 545 -13.30 -13.69 21.04
N VAL A 546 -12.45 -13.53 20.01
CA VAL A 546 -11.37 -14.50 19.74
C VAL A 546 -10.21 -14.30 20.72
N THR A 547 -9.86 -15.36 21.44
CA THR A 547 -8.72 -15.42 22.36
C THR A 547 -7.91 -16.69 22.12
N VAL A 548 -6.63 -16.70 22.50
CA VAL A 548 -5.79 -17.91 22.41
C VAL A 548 -6.41 -19.11 23.15
N PRO A 549 -6.89 -19.00 24.42
CA PRO A 549 -7.56 -20.11 25.08
C PRO A 549 -8.84 -20.56 24.36
N GLY A 550 -9.61 -19.62 23.80
CA GLY A 550 -10.82 -19.93 23.02
C GLY A 550 -10.51 -20.72 21.75
N ILE A 551 -9.53 -20.29 20.97
CA ILE A 551 -9.08 -21.03 19.76
C ILE A 551 -8.62 -22.43 20.15
N VAL A 552 -7.77 -22.54 21.19
CA VAL A 552 -7.23 -23.83 21.63
C VAL A 552 -8.34 -24.78 22.06
N ALA A 553 -9.26 -24.34 22.91
CA ALA A 553 -10.38 -25.15 23.37
C ALA A 553 -11.28 -25.60 22.21
N GLN A 554 -11.56 -24.70 21.25
CA GLN A 554 -12.35 -25.02 20.08
C GLN A 554 -11.66 -26.04 19.18
N MET A 555 -10.36 -25.89 18.90
CA MET A 555 -9.61 -26.83 18.05
C MET A 555 -9.48 -28.22 18.67
N LEU A 556 -9.35 -28.31 19.98
CA LEU A 556 -9.42 -29.59 20.69
C LEU A 556 -10.81 -30.23 20.54
N ALA A 557 -11.88 -29.44 20.69
CA ALA A 557 -13.26 -29.91 20.56
C ALA A 557 -13.62 -30.34 19.11
N GLU A 558 -13.08 -29.68 18.09
CA GLU A 558 -13.22 -30.09 16.68
C GLU A 558 -12.49 -31.41 16.38
N GLY A 559 -11.55 -31.84 17.22
CA GLY A 559 -10.83 -33.10 17.08
C GLY A 559 -9.43 -32.98 16.46
N ALA A 560 -8.79 -31.81 16.53
CA ALA A 560 -7.39 -31.67 16.15
C ALA A 560 -6.52 -32.65 16.97
N ARG A 561 -5.62 -33.38 16.30
CA ARG A 561 -4.79 -34.42 16.93
C ARG A 561 -3.77 -33.86 17.89
N ARG A 562 -3.30 -32.64 17.62
CA ARG A 562 -2.35 -31.92 18.47
C ARG A 562 -2.55 -30.43 18.32
N VAL A 563 -2.55 -29.71 19.44
CA VAL A 563 -2.59 -28.25 19.48
C VAL A 563 -1.38 -27.73 20.26
N ALA A 564 -0.59 -26.85 19.65
CA ALA A 564 0.55 -26.20 20.28
C ALA A 564 0.42 -24.68 20.21
N VAL A 565 0.89 -23.98 21.24
CA VAL A 565 0.95 -22.53 21.31
C VAL A 565 2.41 -22.09 21.27
N VAL A 566 2.73 -21.19 20.34
CA VAL A 566 4.05 -20.57 20.20
C VAL A 566 3.88 -19.07 20.42
N ALA A 567 4.53 -18.50 21.42
CA ALA A 567 4.26 -17.11 21.84
C ALA A 567 5.52 -16.24 21.95
N GLU A 568 5.36 -14.92 21.75
CA GLU A 568 6.38 -13.90 22.14
C GLU A 568 6.62 -13.92 23.66
N ARG A 569 5.58 -14.26 24.44
CA ARG A 569 5.58 -14.28 25.92
C ARG A 569 4.90 -15.55 26.45
N PRO A 570 5.58 -16.71 26.39
CA PRO A 570 4.98 -18.00 26.78
C PRO A 570 4.53 -18.04 28.25
N GLU A 571 5.16 -17.24 29.12
CA GLU A 571 4.81 -17.13 30.54
C GLU A 571 3.37 -16.67 30.78
N VAL A 572 2.76 -15.96 29.82
CA VAL A 572 1.37 -15.50 29.91
C VAL A 572 0.36 -16.66 29.87
N TRP A 573 0.74 -17.78 29.24
CA TRP A 573 -0.16 -18.92 28.98
C TRP A 573 0.07 -20.10 29.93
N GLN A 574 1.09 -20.04 30.78
CA GLN A 574 1.36 -21.08 31.76
C GLN A 574 0.16 -21.26 32.71
N GLY A 575 -0.38 -22.48 32.78
CA GLY A 575 -1.54 -22.82 33.61
C GLY A 575 -2.89 -22.24 33.13
N ARG A 576 -2.95 -21.61 31.96
CA ARG A 576 -4.19 -20.98 31.43
C ARG A 576 -4.79 -21.70 30.22
N LEU A 577 -4.18 -22.80 29.78
CA LEU A 577 -4.61 -23.58 28.62
C LEU A 577 -5.04 -24.99 29.05
N PRO A 578 -5.92 -25.64 28.27
CA PRO A 578 -6.31 -27.04 28.52
C PRO A 578 -5.11 -28.00 28.61
N ALA A 579 -5.29 -29.11 29.33
CA ALA A 579 -4.28 -30.16 29.43
C ALA A 579 -3.92 -30.73 28.04
N GLY A 580 -2.65 -31.10 27.85
CA GLY A 580 -2.17 -31.65 26.57
C GLY A 580 -1.77 -30.60 25.51
N VAL A 581 -1.87 -29.30 25.82
CA VAL A 581 -1.39 -28.21 24.98
C VAL A 581 0.02 -27.81 25.42
N THR A 582 0.95 -27.70 24.49
CA THR A 582 2.31 -27.20 24.81
C THR A 582 2.39 -25.72 24.56
N VAL A 583 3.20 -25.03 25.36
CA VAL A 583 3.51 -23.61 25.19
C VAL A 583 5.02 -23.47 25.06
N SER A 584 5.47 -22.96 23.92
CA SER A 584 6.89 -22.72 23.63
C SER A 584 7.14 -21.26 23.29
N HIS A 585 8.37 -20.79 23.48
CA HIS A 585 8.77 -19.48 23.00
C HIS A 585 8.87 -19.50 21.46
N ARG A 586 8.62 -18.37 20.80
CA ARG A 586 8.71 -18.24 19.32
C ARG A 586 10.04 -18.63 18.68
N ASP A 587 11.10 -18.73 19.46
CA ASP A 587 12.41 -19.18 18.97
C ASP A 587 12.50 -20.69 18.78
N GLU A 588 11.54 -21.44 19.33
CA GLU A 588 11.42 -22.91 19.18
C GLU A 588 10.45 -23.28 18.04
N LEU A 589 9.97 -22.30 17.27
CA LEU A 589 8.96 -22.49 16.23
C LEU A 589 9.30 -23.65 15.27
N ASN A 590 10.56 -23.78 14.83
CA ASN A 590 10.92 -24.82 13.88
C ASN A 590 10.80 -26.23 14.48
N ALA A 591 11.28 -26.44 15.71
CA ALA A 591 11.17 -27.71 16.40
C ALA A 591 9.70 -28.11 16.61
N VAL A 592 8.86 -27.17 17.06
CA VAL A 592 7.41 -27.41 17.22
C VAL A 592 6.77 -27.75 15.87
N GLN A 593 7.14 -27.08 14.78
CA GLN A 593 6.61 -27.40 13.45
C GLN A 593 7.03 -28.80 12.97
N GLU A 594 8.26 -29.22 13.23
CA GLU A 594 8.75 -30.57 12.89
C GLU A 594 7.99 -31.66 13.66
N GLU A 595 7.74 -31.44 14.95
CA GLU A 595 6.89 -32.32 15.76
C GLU A 595 5.48 -32.42 15.20
N LEU A 596 4.84 -31.27 14.89
CA LEU A 596 3.47 -31.25 14.36
C LEU A 596 3.34 -31.86 12.96
N ARG A 597 4.38 -31.74 12.13
CA ARG A 597 4.46 -32.36 10.79
C ARG A 597 4.49 -33.89 10.86
N ALA A 598 5.08 -34.45 11.92
CA ALA A 598 5.21 -35.90 12.10
C ALA A 598 3.93 -36.58 12.62
N VAL A 599 2.94 -35.80 13.08
CA VAL A 599 1.67 -36.33 13.58
C VAL A 599 0.70 -36.54 12.43
N GLU A 600 0.19 -37.77 12.28
CA GLU A 600 -0.87 -38.07 11.32
C GLU A 600 -2.22 -37.43 11.73
N GLY A 601 -2.94 -36.91 10.75
CA GLY A 601 -4.14 -36.11 10.89
C GLY A 601 -3.88 -34.60 10.97
N VAL A 602 -4.93 -33.86 11.28
CA VAL A 602 -4.85 -32.40 11.37
C VAL A 602 -4.28 -31.98 12.73
N THR A 603 -3.26 -31.13 12.68
CA THR A 603 -2.68 -30.47 13.85
C THR A 603 -2.80 -28.95 13.76
N VAL A 604 -2.69 -28.26 14.90
CA VAL A 604 -2.86 -26.81 14.99
C VAL A 604 -1.69 -26.19 15.76
N LEU A 605 -1.11 -25.14 15.17
CA LEU A 605 -0.15 -24.25 15.80
C LEU A 605 -0.79 -22.87 15.95
N VAL A 606 -1.03 -22.43 17.17
CA VAL A 606 -1.44 -21.05 17.45
C VAL A 606 -0.20 -20.21 17.72
N TYR A 607 0.07 -19.24 16.85
CA TYR A 607 1.19 -18.33 17.01
C TYR A 607 0.71 -17.01 17.62
N ASP A 608 1.02 -16.76 18.90
CA ASP A 608 0.61 -15.56 19.64
C ASP A 608 1.67 -14.46 19.55
N GLN A 609 1.39 -13.45 18.72
CA GLN A 609 2.16 -12.22 18.69
C GLN A 609 1.35 -11.07 18.06
N VAL A 610 1.14 -10.01 18.84
CA VAL A 610 0.39 -8.80 18.44
C VAL A 610 0.95 -8.19 17.15
N CYS A 611 0.05 -7.75 16.26
CA CYS A 611 0.39 -7.06 15.02
C CYS A 611 1.33 -5.87 15.26
N ALA A 612 2.44 -5.82 14.52
CA ALA A 612 3.48 -4.81 14.70
C ALA A 612 3.00 -3.37 14.43
N ALA A 613 2.11 -3.18 13.47
CA ALA A 613 1.53 -1.87 13.17
C ALA A 613 0.62 -1.40 14.31
N GLU A 614 -0.18 -2.31 14.87
CA GLU A 614 -1.10 -2.01 15.96
C GLU A 614 -0.35 -1.80 17.29
N LYS A 615 0.68 -2.61 17.57
CA LYS A 615 1.62 -2.42 18.69
C LYS A 615 2.17 -1.00 18.70
N ARG A 616 2.56 -0.46 17.53
CA ARG A 616 3.02 0.95 17.38
C ARG A 616 1.92 1.97 17.68
N ARG A 617 0.70 1.77 17.16
CA ARG A 617 -0.44 2.68 17.38
C ARG A 617 -0.84 2.74 18.84
N ARG A 618 -0.96 1.59 19.50
CA ARG A 618 -1.29 1.52 20.94
C ARG A 618 -0.21 2.14 21.81
N ARG A 619 1.08 1.92 21.50
CA ARG A 619 2.21 2.61 22.18
C ARG A 619 2.12 4.13 22.06
N LYS A 620 1.81 4.67 20.87
CA LYS A 620 1.61 6.11 20.67
C LYS A 620 0.45 6.66 21.53
N ARG A 621 -0.58 5.86 21.78
CA ARG A 621 -1.74 6.20 22.62
C ARG A 621 -1.56 5.86 24.12
N GLY A 622 -0.40 5.34 24.53
CA GLY A 622 -0.17 4.89 25.91
C GLY A 622 -0.85 3.58 26.30
N ALA A 623 -1.51 2.88 25.37
CA ALA A 623 -2.29 1.66 25.63
C ALA A 623 -1.48 0.35 25.46
N PHE A 624 -0.15 0.43 25.30
CA PHE A 624 0.71 -0.75 25.18
C PHE A 624 2.14 -0.44 25.66
N PRO A 625 2.83 -1.38 26.37
CA PRO A 625 4.17 -1.15 26.88
C PRO A 625 5.21 -0.80 25.81
N VAL A 626 6.00 0.23 26.08
CA VAL A 626 7.16 0.60 25.26
C VAL A 626 8.35 -0.27 25.68
N SER A 627 9.02 -0.88 24.70
CA SER A 627 10.25 -1.65 24.99
C SER A 627 11.35 -0.69 25.46
N PRO A 628 12.00 -0.92 26.61
CA PRO A 628 13.15 -0.14 27.04
C PRO A 628 14.43 -0.51 26.28
N ARG A 629 14.38 -1.50 25.38
CA ARG A 629 15.51 -2.02 24.62
C ARG A 629 15.45 -1.57 23.17
N ARG A 630 16.57 -1.07 22.65
CA ARG A 630 16.75 -0.69 21.25
C ARG A 630 17.99 -1.35 20.65
N ALA A 631 17.89 -1.77 19.39
CA ALA A 631 19.03 -2.26 18.63
C ALA A 631 19.77 -1.08 18.02
N PHE A 632 21.10 -1.12 18.08
CA PHE A 632 22.01 -0.17 17.44
C PHE A 632 23.12 -0.94 16.72
N ILE A 633 23.64 -0.41 15.62
CA ILE A 633 24.72 -1.03 14.82
C ILE A 633 25.94 -0.12 14.86
N ASN A 634 27.09 -0.67 15.28
CA ASN A 634 28.37 -0.02 15.10
C ASN A 634 28.83 -0.19 13.64
N GLU A 635 28.67 0.86 12.84
CA GLU A 635 28.94 0.85 11.40
C GLU A 635 30.39 0.50 11.03
N LEU A 636 31.36 0.86 11.88
CA LEU A 636 32.76 0.52 11.66
C LEU A 636 33.02 -0.98 11.82
N VAL A 637 32.26 -1.65 12.67
CA VAL A 637 32.28 -3.12 12.82
C VAL A 637 31.41 -3.78 11.75
N CYS A 638 30.38 -3.10 11.25
CA CYS A 638 29.49 -3.67 10.25
C CYS A 638 30.23 -3.97 8.94
N GLU A 639 30.00 -5.16 8.38
CA GLU A 639 30.57 -5.55 7.09
C GLU A 639 29.57 -5.36 5.93
N GLY A 640 28.36 -4.86 6.20
CA GLY A 640 27.34 -4.62 5.17
C GLY A 640 26.72 -5.90 4.58
N CYS A 641 26.96 -7.08 5.16
CA CYS A 641 26.57 -8.39 4.63
C CYS A 641 25.07 -8.64 4.51
N GLY A 642 24.24 -7.93 5.28
CA GLY A 642 22.78 -8.05 5.22
C GLY A 642 22.17 -9.29 5.88
N ASP A 643 22.97 -10.14 6.54
CA ASP A 643 22.46 -11.30 7.29
C ASP A 643 21.37 -10.91 8.32
N CYS A 644 21.56 -9.76 9.00
CA CYS A 644 20.53 -9.21 9.87
C CYS A 644 19.19 -8.88 9.19
N SER A 645 19.21 -8.51 7.91
CA SER A 645 18.01 -8.31 7.08
C SER A 645 17.41 -9.66 6.65
N ALA A 646 18.23 -10.63 6.26
CA ALA A 646 17.78 -11.98 5.89
C ALA A 646 17.06 -12.69 7.03
N VAL A 647 17.65 -12.70 8.24
CA VAL A 647 17.05 -13.39 9.40
C VAL A 647 15.80 -12.69 9.96
N SER A 648 15.72 -11.36 9.83
CA SER A 648 14.62 -10.59 10.43
C SER A 648 13.52 -10.19 9.45
N ASN A 649 13.81 -10.24 8.15
CA ASN A 649 12.92 -9.79 7.08
C ASN A 649 12.43 -8.34 7.34
N CYS A 650 13.31 -7.49 7.88
CA CYS A 650 12.97 -6.18 8.45
C CYS A 650 13.52 -5.02 7.63
N ILE A 651 12.62 -4.17 7.17
CA ILE A 651 12.87 -2.95 6.40
C ILE A 651 13.42 -1.77 7.21
N SER A 652 13.39 -1.82 8.55
CA SER A 652 14.04 -0.80 9.40
C SER A 652 15.57 -1.00 9.52
N VAL A 653 16.11 -2.05 8.88
CA VAL A 653 17.55 -2.23 8.68
C VAL A 653 17.91 -1.57 7.35
N GLU A 654 18.42 -0.35 7.42
CA GLU A 654 18.64 0.52 6.27
C GLU A 654 20.10 0.51 5.82
N PRO A 655 20.39 0.78 4.53
CA PRO A 655 21.77 1.01 4.09
C PRO A 655 22.27 2.33 4.70
N LYS A 656 23.56 2.36 5.02
CA LYS A 656 24.25 3.60 5.35
C LYS A 656 25.55 3.68 4.58
N GLU A 657 25.69 4.67 3.71
CA GLU A 657 26.94 4.91 3.02
C GLU A 657 27.97 5.51 3.97
N THR A 658 29.20 4.99 3.92
CA THR A 658 30.34 5.46 4.72
C THR A 658 31.59 5.48 3.83
N GLU A 659 32.64 6.16 4.27
CA GLU A 659 33.93 6.17 3.59
C GLU A 659 34.58 4.78 3.43
N PHE A 660 34.14 3.81 4.24
CA PHE A 660 34.58 2.40 4.22
C PHE A 660 33.58 1.48 3.49
N GLY A 661 32.71 2.07 2.65
CA GLY A 661 31.68 1.38 1.88
C GLY A 661 30.34 1.28 2.61
N ARG A 662 29.37 0.65 1.95
CA ARG A 662 28.00 0.52 2.45
C ARG A 662 27.91 -0.35 3.72
N LYS A 663 27.33 0.22 4.77
CA LYS A 663 27.06 -0.40 6.09
C LYS A 663 25.56 -0.52 6.34
N ARG A 664 25.19 -0.95 7.55
CA ARG A 664 23.81 -1.05 8.02
C ARG A 664 23.56 -0.11 9.19
N ALA A 665 22.38 0.47 9.24
CA ALA A 665 21.89 1.23 10.38
C ALA A 665 20.46 0.81 10.74
N ILE A 666 20.08 1.02 11.99
CA ILE A 666 18.69 0.81 12.44
C ILE A 666 17.98 2.16 12.41
N ASN A 667 16.92 2.26 11.63
CA ASN A 667 16.03 3.42 11.67
C ASN A 667 15.21 3.38 12.98
N GLN A 668 15.59 4.23 13.93
CA GLN A 668 14.99 4.27 15.26
C GLN A 668 13.53 4.77 15.27
N SER A 669 13.12 5.48 14.22
CA SER A 669 11.78 6.08 14.07
C SER A 669 10.77 5.08 13.51
N SER A 670 11.22 4.17 12.63
CA SER A 670 10.40 3.12 12.03
C SER A 670 10.47 1.78 12.79
N CYS A 671 11.53 1.55 13.57
CA CYS A 671 11.73 0.31 14.32
C CYS A 671 10.66 0.06 15.39
N ASN A 672 10.08 -1.15 15.38
CA ASN A 672 9.06 -1.60 16.34
C ASN A 672 9.65 -2.39 17.53
N THR A 673 10.97 -2.42 17.69
CA THR A 673 11.69 -3.07 18.81
C THR A 673 11.43 -4.58 18.96
N ASP A 674 11.25 -5.29 17.85
CA ASP A 674 11.14 -6.77 17.83
C ASP A 674 12.49 -7.48 18.07
N LEU A 675 13.60 -6.78 17.77
CA LEU A 675 14.99 -7.20 17.99
C LEU A 675 15.44 -8.48 17.26
N SER A 676 14.61 -9.11 16.41
CA SER A 676 15.03 -10.30 15.64
C SER A 676 16.23 -10.06 14.73
N CYS A 677 16.49 -8.80 14.30
CA CYS A 677 17.70 -8.46 13.55
C CYS A 677 19.01 -8.74 14.31
N ILE A 678 18.96 -8.76 15.65
CA ILE A 678 20.10 -9.11 16.49
C ILE A 678 20.46 -10.59 16.33
N LYS A 679 19.54 -11.46 15.89
CA LYS A 679 19.85 -12.88 15.66
C LYS A 679 20.84 -13.09 14.51
N GLY A 680 21.04 -12.09 13.64
CA GLY A 680 22.03 -12.17 12.58
C GLY A 680 23.44 -12.30 13.16
N PHE A 681 24.29 -13.10 12.52
CA PHE A 681 25.65 -13.41 12.94
C PHE A 681 26.60 -12.24 12.66
N CYS A 682 26.45 -11.18 13.46
CA CYS A 682 27.20 -9.95 13.33
C CYS A 682 27.54 -9.34 14.72
N PRO A 683 28.82 -9.08 15.02
CA PRO A 683 29.27 -8.48 16.27
C PRO A 683 29.09 -6.95 16.32
N SER A 684 28.55 -6.35 15.25
CA SER A 684 28.28 -4.90 15.21
C SER A 684 27.05 -4.49 16.05
N PHE A 685 26.18 -5.44 16.40
CA PHE A 685 24.97 -5.16 17.16
C PHE A 685 25.27 -4.88 18.63
N VAL A 686 24.69 -3.77 19.09
CA VAL A 686 24.64 -3.39 20.51
C VAL A 686 23.18 -3.17 20.87
N THR A 687 22.74 -3.73 22.00
CA THR A 687 21.45 -3.37 22.60
C THR A 687 21.66 -2.26 23.60
N VAL A 688 20.90 -1.20 23.44
CA VAL A 688 20.83 -0.07 24.37
C VAL A 688 19.62 -0.32 25.28
N GLU A 689 19.87 -0.51 26.58
CA GLU A 689 18.86 -0.78 27.60
C GLU A 689 18.55 0.49 28.39
N GLY A 690 17.27 0.76 28.66
CA GLY A 690 16.83 2.04 29.23
C GLY A 690 16.92 3.20 28.23
N ALA A 691 16.93 2.88 26.93
CA ALA A 691 17.21 3.85 25.87
C ALA A 691 16.03 4.81 25.65
N VAL A 692 16.23 6.08 25.99
CA VAL A 692 15.36 7.19 25.57
C VAL A 692 16.01 7.85 24.37
N LEU A 693 15.27 7.98 23.26
CA LEU A 693 15.76 8.72 22.10
C LEU A 693 15.96 10.18 22.50
N ARG A 694 17.16 10.69 22.21
CA ARG A 694 17.48 12.09 22.44
C ARG A 694 16.54 12.95 21.60
N ARG A 695 15.89 13.90 22.25
CA ARG A 695 15.08 14.90 21.56
C ARG A 695 15.96 16.15 21.42
N PRO A 696 16.21 16.66 20.20
CA PRO A 696 16.84 17.96 20.05
C PRO A 696 15.99 18.96 20.82
N ALA A 697 16.66 19.92 21.47
CA ALA A 697 15.94 21.06 22.04
C ALA A 697 15.04 21.62 20.94
N ALA A 698 13.75 21.78 21.23
CA ALA A 698 12.78 22.28 20.26
C ALA A 698 13.31 23.60 19.71
N ARG A 699 13.85 23.58 18.48
CA ARG A 699 14.39 24.77 17.85
C ARG A 699 13.19 25.60 17.43
N LYS A 700 12.85 26.58 18.25
CA LYS A 700 11.79 27.53 17.93
C LYS A 700 12.24 28.32 16.72
N LEU A 701 11.39 28.33 15.69
CA LEU A 701 11.51 29.27 14.60
C LEU A 701 11.50 30.68 15.22
N ALA A 702 12.53 31.49 14.96
CA ALA A 702 12.56 32.87 15.43
C ALA A 702 11.32 33.62 14.90
N ASP A 703 10.77 34.56 15.66
CA ASP A 703 9.52 35.24 15.26
C ASP A 703 9.66 35.98 13.92
N ALA A 704 10.85 36.51 13.60
CA ALA A 704 11.16 37.11 12.29
C ALA A 704 11.08 36.12 11.11
N ALA A 705 11.25 34.82 11.35
CA ALA A 705 11.10 33.77 10.34
C ALA A 705 9.65 33.27 10.20
N ARG A 706 8.71 33.75 11.03
CA ARG A 706 7.27 33.55 10.84
C ARG A 706 6.64 34.62 9.93
N ASP A 707 7.26 35.79 9.83
CA ASP A 707 6.83 36.92 9.01
C ASP A 707 7.46 36.88 7.61
N LEU A 708 7.27 35.75 6.92
CA LEU A 708 7.71 35.56 5.53
C LEU A 708 6.72 36.22 4.57
N PRO A 709 7.18 36.76 3.42
CA PRO A 709 6.29 37.35 2.42
C PRO A 709 5.24 36.34 1.97
N GLU A 710 3.98 36.76 1.90
CA GLU A 710 2.90 35.94 1.34
C GLU A 710 3.14 35.76 -0.18
N PRO A 711 3.17 34.53 -0.71
CA PRO A 711 3.36 34.29 -2.13
C PRO A 711 2.10 34.64 -2.92
N ALA A 712 2.26 34.97 -4.20
CA ALA A 712 1.12 34.99 -5.11
C ALA A 712 0.63 33.55 -5.32
N LEU A 713 -0.62 33.28 -4.95
CA LEU A 713 -1.23 31.95 -5.12
C LEU A 713 -1.62 31.72 -6.59
N PRO A 714 -1.57 30.50 -7.11
CA PRO A 714 -2.06 30.18 -8.45
C PRO A 714 -3.55 30.50 -8.59
N GLY A 715 -3.92 31.09 -9.73
CA GLY A 715 -5.32 31.22 -10.13
C GLY A 715 -5.95 29.85 -10.45
N ILE A 716 -7.27 29.75 -10.28
CA ILE A 716 -8.06 28.58 -10.71
C ILE A 716 -9.10 29.06 -11.74
N ASP A 717 -8.71 29.02 -13.02
CA ASP A 717 -9.58 29.36 -14.17
C ASP A 717 -10.32 28.13 -14.74
N GLY A 718 -10.09 26.95 -14.15
CA GLY A 718 -10.69 25.68 -14.55
C GLY A 718 -10.52 24.64 -13.45
N VAL A 719 -9.72 23.61 -13.71
CA VAL A 719 -9.40 22.57 -12.71
C VAL A 719 -7.91 22.62 -12.38
N TYR A 720 -7.59 22.77 -11.09
CA TYR A 720 -6.23 22.66 -10.57
C TYR A 720 -6.02 21.28 -9.95
N SER A 721 -5.01 20.55 -10.40
CA SER A 721 -4.77 19.15 -10.02
C SER A 721 -3.46 18.96 -9.27
N MET A 722 -3.52 18.35 -8.10
CA MET A 722 -2.37 18.03 -7.26
C MET A 722 -2.24 16.52 -7.08
N LEU A 723 -1.09 15.95 -7.44
CA LEU A 723 -0.74 14.56 -7.18
C LEU A 723 0.18 14.47 -5.96
N LEU A 724 -0.23 13.76 -4.94
CA LEU A 724 0.63 13.41 -3.81
C LEU A 724 1.11 11.97 -4.00
N ALA A 725 2.41 11.73 -3.94
CA ALA A 725 3.02 10.43 -4.17
C ALA A 725 3.94 10.05 -3.01
N GLY A 726 3.71 8.91 -2.37
CA GLY A 726 4.51 8.49 -1.22
C GLY A 726 4.33 7.01 -0.89
N ILE A 727 4.76 6.61 0.30
CA ILE A 727 4.59 5.24 0.78
C ILE A 727 3.76 5.21 2.07
N GLY A 728 3.14 4.05 2.35
CA GLY A 728 2.36 3.84 3.55
C GLY A 728 3.17 4.21 4.81
N GLY A 729 2.74 5.26 5.50
CA GLY A 729 3.42 5.80 6.68
C GLY A 729 4.15 7.13 6.50
N THR A 730 4.25 7.71 5.30
CA THR A 730 4.81 9.07 5.09
C THR A 730 3.78 10.20 5.23
N GLY A 731 2.51 9.87 5.51
CA GLY A 731 1.47 10.86 5.78
C GLY A 731 0.78 11.45 4.55
N VAL A 732 0.90 10.81 3.38
CA VAL A 732 0.20 11.19 2.12
C VAL A 732 -1.29 11.46 2.35
N ILE A 733 -2.02 10.48 2.90
CA ILE A 733 -3.47 10.59 3.16
C ILE A 733 -3.78 11.70 4.18
N THR A 734 -2.89 11.92 5.16
CA THR A 734 -3.06 13.00 6.14
C THR A 734 -2.97 14.36 5.48
N VAL A 735 -1.99 14.57 4.60
CA VAL A 735 -1.87 15.82 3.84
C VAL A 735 -3.03 15.97 2.86
N SER A 736 -3.45 14.89 2.19
CA SER A 736 -4.65 14.87 1.32
C SER A 736 -5.90 15.33 2.06
N ALA A 737 -6.14 14.81 3.27
CA ALA A 737 -7.27 15.21 4.11
C ALA A 737 -7.18 16.67 4.56
N ILE A 738 -5.99 17.16 4.95
CA ILE A 738 -5.78 18.56 5.33
C ILE A 738 -6.03 19.49 4.14
N LEU A 739 -5.50 19.17 2.95
CA LEU A 739 -5.73 19.95 1.73
C LEU A 739 -7.20 19.96 1.32
N SER A 740 -7.90 18.83 1.49
CA SER A 740 -9.33 18.72 1.19
C SER A 740 -10.17 19.59 2.11
N GLU A 741 -9.91 19.53 3.42
CA GLU A 741 -10.60 20.36 4.41
C GLU A 741 -10.30 21.85 4.17
N ALA A 742 -9.03 22.20 3.93
CA ALA A 742 -8.64 23.58 3.65
C ALA A 742 -9.28 24.13 2.37
N ALA A 743 -9.32 23.35 1.28
CA ALA A 743 -10.00 23.75 0.06
C ALA A 743 -11.50 23.95 0.27
N HIS A 744 -12.14 23.10 1.08
CA HIS A 744 -13.55 23.25 1.44
C HIS A 744 -13.81 24.52 2.25
N LEU A 745 -12.96 24.82 3.24
CA LEU A 745 -13.03 26.06 4.03
C LEU A 745 -12.83 27.32 3.18
N ASP A 746 -11.97 27.25 2.16
CA ASP A 746 -11.75 28.32 1.16
C ASP A 746 -12.88 28.42 0.11
N GLY A 747 -13.94 27.63 0.24
CA GLY A 747 -15.11 27.67 -0.64
C GLY A 747 -14.89 27.02 -2.02
N LEU A 748 -13.79 26.27 -2.20
CA LEU A 748 -13.54 25.50 -3.42
C LEU A 748 -14.37 24.21 -3.44
N ALA A 749 -14.74 23.79 -4.64
CA ALA A 749 -15.22 22.44 -4.90
C ALA A 749 -14.02 21.51 -5.08
N LEU A 750 -14.14 20.27 -4.63
CA LEU A 750 -13.05 19.30 -4.74
C LEU A 750 -13.54 17.87 -5.01
N LEU A 751 -12.70 17.14 -5.71
CA LEU A 751 -12.69 15.68 -5.78
C LEU A 751 -11.30 15.19 -5.37
N THR A 752 -11.23 14.24 -4.46
CA THR A 752 -9.99 13.54 -4.13
C THR A 752 -10.15 12.05 -4.28
N LEU A 753 -9.10 11.36 -4.71
CA LEU A 753 -9.00 9.91 -4.75
C LEU A 753 -7.72 9.48 -4.03
N ASP A 754 -7.87 8.80 -2.90
CA ASP A 754 -6.76 8.23 -2.14
C ASP A 754 -6.60 6.75 -2.50
N GLN A 755 -5.45 6.37 -3.07
CA GLN A 755 -5.17 4.97 -3.45
C GLN A 755 -4.03 4.41 -2.58
N THR A 756 -4.30 3.27 -1.96
CA THR A 756 -3.30 2.52 -1.19
C THR A 756 -3.08 1.14 -1.80
N GLY A 757 -1.82 0.71 -1.90
CA GLY A 757 -1.50 -0.66 -2.28
C GLY A 757 -1.81 -1.68 -1.16
N LEU A 758 -1.68 -2.97 -1.48
CA LEU A 758 -1.93 -4.09 -0.55
C LEU A 758 -1.20 -3.96 0.81
N ALA A 759 0.02 -3.41 0.80
CA ALA A 759 0.82 -3.22 2.00
C ALA A 759 0.52 -1.88 2.68
N GLN A 760 -0.09 -1.94 3.87
CA GLN A 760 -0.42 -0.79 4.72
C GLN A 760 0.79 0.10 5.08
N LYS A 761 2.01 -0.44 5.07
CA LYS A 761 3.25 0.32 5.24
C LYS A 761 4.23 0.00 4.13
N ASN A 762 4.93 1.01 3.62
CA ASN A 762 5.93 0.91 2.55
C ASN A 762 5.40 0.45 1.18
N GLY A 763 4.11 0.09 1.08
CA GLY A 763 3.41 0.04 -0.19
C GLY A 763 3.25 1.45 -0.77
N ALA A 764 3.16 1.56 -2.09
CA ALA A 764 2.90 2.81 -2.77
C ALA A 764 1.53 3.38 -2.34
N VAL A 765 1.49 4.69 -2.17
CA VAL A 765 0.28 5.47 -1.87
C VAL A 765 0.28 6.71 -2.75
N THR A 766 -0.83 6.94 -3.43
CA THR A 766 -1.04 8.13 -4.26
C THR A 766 -2.36 8.79 -3.91
N SER A 767 -2.37 10.11 -3.78
CA SER A 767 -3.60 10.88 -3.63
C SER A 767 -3.73 11.84 -4.81
N HIS A 768 -4.84 11.77 -5.52
CA HIS A 768 -5.22 12.71 -6.57
C HIS A 768 -6.15 13.74 -5.96
N ILE A 769 -5.87 15.03 -6.15
CA ILE A 769 -6.73 16.11 -5.66
C ILE A 769 -7.03 17.02 -6.85
N ARG A 770 -8.30 17.27 -7.12
CA ARG A 770 -8.75 18.17 -8.19
C ARG A 770 -9.66 19.22 -7.60
N LEU A 771 -9.31 20.48 -7.83
CA LEU A 771 -9.96 21.65 -7.28
C LEU A 771 -10.57 22.50 -8.39
N ALA A 772 -11.76 23.03 -8.16
CA ALA A 772 -12.40 23.99 -9.04
C ALA A 772 -13.24 24.99 -8.23
N ARG A 773 -13.51 26.17 -8.78
CA ARG A 773 -14.49 27.10 -8.18
C ARG A 773 -15.92 26.64 -8.45
N ASP A 774 -16.17 26.19 -9.67
CA ASP A 774 -17.44 25.62 -10.09
C ASP A 774 -17.38 24.08 -10.00
N PRO A 775 -18.19 23.43 -9.14
CA PRO A 775 -18.27 21.98 -9.06
C PRO A 775 -18.57 21.29 -10.40
N ALA A 776 -19.30 21.95 -11.32
CA ALA A 776 -19.65 21.37 -12.61
C ALA A 776 -18.42 21.14 -13.53
N ARG A 777 -17.27 21.72 -13.18
CA ARG A 777 -16.00 21.52 -13.91
C ARG A 777 -15.23 20.27 -13.47
N LEU A 778 -15.64 19.62 -12.37
CA LEU A 778 -14.99 18.43 -11.85
C LEU A 778 -15.63 17.17 -12.45
N ASP A 779 -14.92 16.52 -13.37
CA ASP A 779 -15.41 15.43 -14.22
C ASP A 779 -15.00 14.03 -13.74
N ALA A 780 -13.77 13.86 -13.28
CA ALA A 780 -13.23 12.59 -12.80
C ALA A 780 -12.28 12.81 -11.61
N PRO A 781 -12.21 11.93 -10.62
CA PRO A 781 -11.34 12.15 -9.46
C PRO A 781 -9.86 11.86 -9.76
N ARG A 782 -9.57 10.92 -10.66
CA ARG A 782 -8.21 10.60 -11.09
C ARG A 782 -7.67 11.71 -11.99
N ILE A 783 -6.40 12.09 -11.78
CA ILE A 783 -5.72 13.05 -12.65
C ILE A 783 -5.34 12.36 -13.95
N GLY A 784 -5.80 12.91 -15.07
CA GLY A 784 -5.50 12.38 -16.40
C GLY A 784 -4.09 12.71 -16.87
N PRO A 785 -3.72 12.23 -18.07
CA PRO A 785 -2.37 12.41 -18.59
C PRO A 785 -1.98 13.87 -18.84
N GLY A 786 -0.82 14.28 -18.35
CA GLY A 786 -0.35 15.67 -18.43
C GLY A 786 -1.30 16.70 -17.82
N GLN A 787 -2.11 16.31 -16.83
CA GLN A 787 -3.05 17.20 -16.13
C GLN A 787 -2.58 17.61 -14.74
N SER A 788 -1.44 17.11 -14.23
CA SER A 788 -0.90 17.53 -12.94
C SER A 788 -0.34 18.94 -13.02
N ASP A 789 -0.85 19.85 -12.17
CA ASP A 789 -0.30 21.19 -11.97
C ASP A 789 0.82 21.13 -10.91
N LEU A 790 0.57 20.42 -9.81
CA LEU A 790 1.54 20.21 -8.73
C LEU A 790 1.71 18.72 -8.42
N VAL A 791 2.95 18.28 -8.22
CA VAL A 791 3.29 16.96 -7.69
C VAL A 791 4.04 17.13 -6.36
N LEU A 792 3.51 16.57 -5.28
CA LEU A 792 4.18 16.48 -3.98
C LEU A 792 4.69 15.04 -3.77
N GLY A 793 5.99 14.84 -3.96
CA GLY A 793 6.63 13.54 -3.81
C GLY A 793 7.20 13.34 -2.42
N PHE A 794 6.49 12.66 -1.53
CA PHE A 794 7.00 12.19 -0.24
C PHE A 794 7.87 10.93 -0.35
N ASP A 795 7.90 10.30 -1.53
CA ASP A 795 8.82 9.23 -1.89
C ASP A 795 9.18 9.35 -3.37
N VAL A 796 10.48 9.52 -3.65
CA VAL A 796 11.00 9.73 -5.01
C VAL A 796 10.68 8.57 -5.96
N VAL A 797 10.62 7.34 -5.45
CA VAL A 797 10.36 6.14 -6.27
C VAL A 797 8.90 6.09 -6.71
N VAL A 798 7.97 6.39 -5.81
CA VAL A 798 6.54 6.44 -6.16
C VAL A 798 6.24 7.63 -7.07
N ALA A 799 6.85 8.79 -6.84
CA ALA A 799 6.72 9.95 -7.72
C ALA A 799 7.23 9.69 -9.14
N ALA A 800 8.26 8.84 -9.30
CA ALA A 800 8.81 8.42 -10.57
C ALA A 800 8.18 7.13 -11.13
N SER A 801 7.10 6.62 -10.52
CA SER A 801 6.38 5.46 -11.05
C SER A 801 5.71 5.80 -12.38
N ALA A 802 5.50 4.79 -13.24
CA ALA A 802 4.87 5.00 -14.55
C ALA A 802 3.49 5.69 -14.44
N GLY A 803 2.69 5.31 -13.44
CA GLY A 803 1.37 5.92 -13.21
C GLY A 803 1.45 7.39 -12.80
N ALA A 804 2.43 7.77 -11.97
CA ALA A 804 2.64 9.16 -11.59
C ALA A 804 3.16 9.97 -12.78
N LEU A 805 4.21 9.50 -13.46
CA LEU A 805 4.84 10.18 -14.61
C LEU A 805 3.87 10.40 -15.78
N ALA A 806 2.91 9.50 -15.98
CA ALA A 806 1.88 9.69 -17.01
C ALA A 806 1.07 10.99 -16.82
N THR A 807 0.96 11.50 -15.58
CA THR A 807 0.22 12.74 -15.28
C THR A 807 1.03 14.01 -15.53
N PHE A 808 2.33 13.91 -15.84
CA PHE A 808 3.24 15.04 -15.99
C PHE A 808 3.15 15.67 -17.38
N ASP A 809 3.37 16.98 -17.45
CA ASP A 809 3.52 17.73 -18.69
C ASP A 809 4.63 18.80 -18.55
N ARG A 810 5.48 18.92 -19.58
CA ARG A 810 6.70 19.77 -19.58
C ARG A 810 6.44 21.27 -19.49
N GLY A 811 5.21 21.74 -19.68
CA GLY A 811 4.84 23.15 -19.56
C GLY A 811 3.98 23.47 -18.33
N ARG A 812 3.38 22.44 -17.72
CA ARG A 812 2.36 22.60 -16.68
C ARG A 812 2.82 22.12 -15.30
N THR A 813 3.46 20.96 -15.23
CA THR A 813 3.71 20.28 -13.97
C THR A 813 4.89 20.89 -13.22
N ARG A 814 4.67 21.27 -11.96
CA ARG A 814 5.71 21.59 -10.98
C ARG A 814 5.79 20.48 -9.94
N ALA A 815 6.98 19.99 -9.62
CA ALA A 815 7.17 18.86 -8.71
C ALA A 815 8.05 19.25 -7.52
N VAL A 816 7.55 19.14 -6.29
CA VAL A 816 8.32 19.30 -5.05
C VAL A 816 8.53 17.91 -4.45
N ILE A 817 9.77 17.45 -4.41
CA ILE A 817 10.11 16.04 -4.15
C ILE A 817 11.06 15.94 -2.97
N ASP A 818 10.72 15.11 -1.98
CA ASP A 818 11.66 14.69 -0.95
C ASP A 818 12.75 13.81 -1.58
N ASP A 819 14.01 14.25 -1.48
CA ASP A 819 15.15 13.55 -2.07
C ASP A 819 15.55 12.29 -1.30
N HIS A 820 14.91 12.03 -0.15
CA HIS A 820 15.15 10.86 0.65
C HIS A 820 14.70 9.57 -0.06
N PHE A 821 15.64 8.62 -0.18
CA PHE A 821 15.36 7.32 -0.75
C PHE A 821 15.09 6.29 0.36
N ALA A 822 13.82 5.97 0.61
CA ALA A 822 13.46 4.93 1.57
C ALA A 822 13.75 3.52 1.00
N PRO A 823 14.27 2.55 1.77
CA PRO A 823 14.57 1.21 1.28
C PRO A 823 13.35 0.46 0.73
N THR A 824 13.54 -0.34 -0.32
CA THR A 824 12.49 -1.18 -0.93
C THR A 824 12.60 -2.64 -0.48
N ALA A 825 11.56 -3.44 -0.74
CA ALA A 825 11.61 -4.89 -0.47
C ALA A 825 12.77 -5.57 -1.21
N SER A 826 13.06 -5.12 -2.44
CA SER A 826 14.18 -5.61 -3.24
C SER A 826 15.52 -5.44 -2.54
N PHE A 827 15.69 -4.39 -1.72
CA PHE A 827 16.92 -4.20 -0.94
C PHE A 827 17.07 -5.19 0.23
N VAL A 828 15.95 -5.64 0.81
CA VAL A 828 15.99 -6.68 1.85
C VAL A 828 16.45 -8.01 1.24
N LYS A 829 16.10 -8.28 -0.02
CA LYS A 829 16.49 -9.48 -0.78
C LYS A 829 17.92 -9.35 -1.36
N ASP A 830 18.22 -8.23 -2.00
CA ASP A 830 19.52 -7.95 -2.63
C ASP A 830 20.19 -6.71 -2.02
N THR A 831 21.28 -6.99 -1.31
CA THR A 831 22.07 -6.02 -0.57
C THR A 831 22.99 -5.16 -1.43
N THR A 832 23.16 -5.53 -2.69
CA THR A 832 24.11 -4.94 -3.65
C THR A 832 23.48 -3.92 -4.59
N ILE A 833 22.14 -3.80 -4.59
CA ILE A 833 21.40 -2.85 -5.45
C ILE A 833 22.00 -1.45 -5.35
N ASP A 834 22.44 -0.92 -6.49
CA ASP A 834 22.89 0.46 -6.60
C ASP A 834 21.69 1.41 -6.54
N PHE A 835 21.65 2.25 -5.51
CA PHE A 835 20.60 3.25 -5.33
C PHE A 835 20.88 4.44 -6.25
N ARG A 836 20.47 4.32 -7.51
CA ARG A 836 20.64 5.38 -8.50
C ARG A 836 19.65 6.53 -8.27
N GLN A 837 19.69 7.20 -7.11
CA GLN A 837 18.91 8.41 -6.80
C GLN A 837 18.98 9.43 -7.95
N GLY A 838 20.17 9.61 -8.54
CA GLY A 838 20.37 10.49 -9.68
C GLY A 838 19.61 10.07 -10.95
N ALA A 839 19.41 8.77 -11.20
CA ALA A 839 18.65 8.31 -12.36
C ALA A 839 17.15 8.58 -12.18
N THR A 840 16.61 8.33 -10.99
CA THR A 840 15.19 8.59 -10.68
C THR A 840 14.87 10.08 -10.74
N LEU A 841 15.74 10.95 -10.21
CA LEU A 841 15.58 12.41 -10.31
C LEU A 841 15.70 12.92 -11.74
N ARG A 842 16.61 12.35 -12.56
CA ARG A 842 16.69 12.68 -13.99
C ARG A 842 15.39 12.36 -14.72
N GLN A 843 14.78 11.20 -14.46
CA GLN A 843 13.51 10.82 -15.05
C GLN A 843 12.38 11.81 -14.72
N LEU A 844 12.32 12.28 -13.46
CA LEU A 844 11.34 13.30 -13.04
C LEU A 844 11.57 14.64 -13.77
N ARG A 845 12.83 15.06 -13.91
CA ARG A 845 13.21 16.28 -14.64
C ARG A 845 12.94 16.18 -16.14
N GLU A 846 13.17 15.01 -16.74
CA GLU A 846 12.81 14.74 -18.12
C GLU A 846 11.29 14.82 -18.33
N ALA A 847 10.47 14.46 -17.34
CA ALA A 847 9.00 14.51 -17.45
C ALA A 847 8.41 15.91 -17.19
N ALA A 848 8.85 16.63 -16.15
CA ALA A 848 8.31 17.94 -15.78
C ALA A 848 9.07 19.14 -16.41
N GLY A 849 10.30 18.93 -16.89
CA GLY A 849 11.26 19.98 -17.22
C GLY A 849 12.22 20.27 -16.06
N GLU A 850 13.49 20.56 -16.37
CA GLU A 850 14.58 20.71 -15.39
C GLU A 850 14.26 21.76 -14.30
N ALA A 851 13.77 22.93 -14.71
CA ALA A 851 13.44 24.04 -13.80
C ALA A 851 12.13 23.83 -13.01
N SER A 852 11.39 22.77 -13.30
CA SER A 852 10.08 22.48 -12.69
C SER A 852 10.17 21.49 -11.53
N VAL A 853 11.34 20.89 -11.28
CA VAL A 853 11.54 19.89 -10.21
C VAL A 853 12.38 20.49 -9.08
N PHE A 854 11.78 20.59 -7.90
CA PHE A 854 12.36 21.12 -6.67
C PHE A 854 12.68 19.96 -5.70
N PRO A 855 13.91 19.41 -5.73
CA PRO A 855 14.33 18.44 -4.72
C PRO A 855 14.54 19.14 -3.36
N VAL A 856 13.99 18.57 -2.31
CA VAL A 856 14.08 19.08 -0.93
C VAL A 856 14.52 17.94 -0.02
N ALA A 857 15.50 18.18 0.85
CA ALA A 857 15.93 17.20 1.85
C ALA A 857 14.96 17.14 3.05
N ALA A 858 13.66 17.00 2.79
CA ALA A 858 12.59 17.20 3.75
C ALA A 858 12.66 16.18 4.89
N THR A 859 12.86 14.88 4.61
CA THR A 859 13.01 13.86 5.67
C THR A 859 14.22 14.13 6.56
N ARG A 860 15.34 14.54 5.96
CA ARG A 860 16.58 14.84 6.70
C ARG A 860 16.41 16.05 7.60
N LEU A 861 15.85 17.14 7.08
CA LEU A 861 15.56 18.37 7.80
C LEU A 861 14.53 18.15 8.92
N ALA A 862 13.44 17.45 8.63
CA ALA A 862 12.40 17.14 9.60
C ALA A 862 12.94 16.28 10.77
N THR A 863 13.78 15.29 10.47
CA THR A 863 14.41 14.47 11.51
C THR A 863 15.36 15.30 12.38
N ALA A 864 16.13 16.22 11.79
CA ALA A 864 17.04 17.09 12.54
C ALA A 864 16.31 18.13 13.41
N LEU A 865 15.22 18.71 12.90
CA LEU A 865 14.46 19.77 13.58
C LEU A 865 13.46 19.23 14.62
N PHE A 866 12.79 18.11 14.32
CA PHE A 866 11.67 17.58 15.12
C PHE A 866 11.95 16.20 15.73
N SER A 867 13.02 15.51 15.33
CA SER A 867 13.25 14.09 15.64
C SER A 867 12.13 13.14 15.21
N ASP A 868 11.30 13.58 14.27
CA ASP A 868 10.30 12.75 13.63
C ASP A 868 10.31 13.02 12.13
N ALA A 869 10.68 12.00 11.35
CA ALA A 869 10.63 12.04 9.89
C ALA A 869 9.20 12.29 9.37
N LEU A 870 8.15 12.01 10.17
CA LEU A 870 6.77 12.30 9.79
C LEU A 870 6.53 13.79 9.54
N ALA A 871 7.25 14.70 10.22
CA ALA A 871 7.11 16.14 10.01
C ALA A 871 7.54 16.58 8.60
N ALA A 872 8.23 15.72 7.85
CA ALA A 872 8.63 15.97 6.46
C ALA A 872 7.42 16.26 5.55
N ASN A 873 6.25 15.67 5.85
CA ASN A 873 5.07 15.84 5.02
C ASN A 873 4.56 17.30 5.01
N MET A 874 4.40 17.90 6.19
CA MET A 874 3.98 19.29 6.36
C MET A 874 5.11 20.25 6.00
N PHE A 875 6.37 19.87 6.21
CA PHE A 875 7.53 20.62 5.73
C PHE A 875 7.52 20.77 4.21
N LEU A 876 7.32 19.66 3.48
CA LEU A 876 7.27 19.66 2.02
C LEU A 876 6.08 20.49 1.51
N LEU A 877 4.91 20.38 2.16
CA LEU A 877 3.74 21.20 1.85
C LEU A 877 4.02 22.70 2.08
N GLY A 878 4.66 23.06 3.20
CA GLY A 878 5.04 24.44 3.50
C GLY A 878 5.99 25.03 2.47
N HIS A 879 6.97 24.23 2.01
CA HIS A 879 7.88 24.63 0.93
C HIS A 879 7.11 24.89 -0.37
N ALA A 880 6.24 23.97 -0.78
CA ALA A 880 5.43 24.11 -1.99
C ALA A 880 4.49 25.31 -1.93
N TRP A 881 3.84 25.52 -0.78
CA TRP A 881 2.94 26.67 -0.58
C TRP A 881 3.70 27.99 -0.69
N GLN A 882 4.87 28.12 -0.04
CA GLN A 882 5.69 29.34 -0.09
C GLN A 882 6.28 29.63 -1.47
N LYS A 883 6.45 28.61 -2.33
CA LYS A 883 6.78 28.78 -3.75
C LYS A 883 5.59 29.23 -4.62
N GLY A 884 4.41 29.45 -4.03
CA GLY A 884 3.20 29.83 -4.75
C GLY A 884 2.66 28.71 -5.63
N LEU A 885 2.79 27.44 -5.20
CA LEU A 885 2.35 26.28 -6.00
C LEU A 885 1.04 25.66 -5.50
N VAL A 886 0.53 26.07 -4.33
CA VAL A 886 -0.71 25.51 -3.75
C VAL A 886 -1.80 26.59 -3.84
N PRO A 887 -2.95 26.35 -4.48
CA PRO A 887 -3.97 27.38 -4.73
C PRO A 887 -4.97 27.50 -3.57
N ILE A 888 -4.48 27.40 -2.33
CA ILE A 888 -5.28 27.43 -1.10
C ILE A 888 -4.65 28.47 -0.16
N GLY A 889 -5.49 29.29 0.46
CA GLY A 889 -5.12 30.32 1.41
C GLY A 889 -4.49 29.74 2.68
N ARG A 890 -3.55 30.49 3.26
CA ARG A 890 -2.88 30.09 4.50
C ARG A 890 -3.83 29.90 5.68
N ALA A 891 -4.82 30.79 5.80
CA ALA A 891 -5.78 30.75 6.90
C ALA A 891 -6.56 29.42 6.94
N ALA A 892 -7.07 28.98 5.79
CA ALA A 892 -7.76 27.70 5.68
C ALA A 892 -6.83 26.50 5.90
N LEU A 893 -5.58 26.56 5.44
CA LEU A 893 -4.58 25.51 5.74
C LEU A 893 -4.30 25.40 7.25
N GLU A 894 -4.10 26.53 7.93
CA GLU A 894 -3.87 26.54 9.38
C GLU A 894 -5.09 26.03 10.15
N GLU A 895 -6.30 26.44 9.76
CA GLU A 895 -7.55 25.95 10.36
C GLU A 895 -7.75 24.45 10.12
N ALA A 896 -7.50 23.95 8.91
CA ALA A 896 -7.58 22.52 8.61
C ALA A 896 -6.57 21.69 9.41
N ILE A 897 -5.35 22.20 9.64
CA ILE A 897 -4.35 21.55 10.52
C ILE A 897 -4.88 21.46 11.96
N GLU A 898 -5.57 22.49 12.44
CA GLU A 898 -6.20 22.49 13.77
C GLU A 898 -7.36 21.51 13.85
N LEU A 899 -8.26 21.49 12.87
CA LEU A 899 -9.40 20.57 12.79
C LEU A 899 -8.97 19.11 12.70
N ASN A 900 -7.86 18.81 12.01
CA ASN A 900 -7.30 17.47 11.94
C ASN A 900 -6.96 16.89 13.33
N GLY A 901 -6.60 17.75 14.29
CA GLY A 901 -6.40 17.41 15.70
C GLY A 901 -5.15 16.56 16.00
N ALA A 902 -4.45 16.03 14.99
CA ALA A 902 -3.26 15.21 15.18
C ALA A 902 -2.00 16.06 15.24
N ALA A 903 -1.31 16.08 16.39
CA ALA A 903 -0.01 16.75 16.57
C ALA A 903 0.03 18.20 16.04
N VAL A 904 -1.05 18.95 16.27
CA VAL A 904 -1.32 20.28 15.70
C VAL A 904 -0.12 21.22 15.76
N ALA A 905 0.48 21.39 16.95
CA ALA A 905 1.62 22.28 17.13
C ALA A 905 2.83 21.90 16.25
N MET A 906 3.17 20.61 16.20
CA MET A 906 4.26 20.11 15.36
C MET A 906 3.98 20.33 13.87
N ASN A 907 2.74 20.09 13.43
CA ASN A 907 2.36 20.26 12.02
C ASN A 907 2.39 21.74 11.59
N ARG A 908 1.95 22.66 12.45
CA ARG A 908 2.05 24.11 12.19
C ARG A 908 3.50 24.57 12.12
N ASP A 909 4.34 24.13 13.06
CA ASP A 909 5.77 24.46 13.06
C ASP A 909 6.48 23.85 11.84
N ALA A 910 6.19 22.59 11.48
CA ALA A 910 6.76 21.95 10.30
C ALA A 910 6.38 22.66 9.00
N PHE A 911 5.11 23.08 8.87
CA PHE A 911 4.66 23.92 7.76
C PHE A 911 5.42 25.24 7.70
N ALA A 912 5.59 25.94 8.83
CA ALA A 912 6.34 27.20 8.90
C ALA A 912 7.83 27.04 8.55
N TRP A 913 8.49 25.99 9.05
CA TRP A 913 9.87 25.65 8.67
C TRP A 913 10.00 25.31 7.19
N GLY A 914 9.01 24.60 6.64
CA GLY A 914 8.88 24.33 5.21
C GLY A 914 8.85 25.62 4.40
N ARG A 915 8.03 26.59 4.82
CA ARG A 915 7.98 27.92 4.18
C ARG A 915 9.34 28.61 4.20
N LEU A 916 10.00 28.68 5.37
CA LEU A 916 11.33 29.30 5.46
C LEU A 916 12.32 28.64 4.49
N SER A 917 12.27 27.31 4.34
CA SER A 917 13.17 26.59 3.44
C SER A 917 13.00 26.95 1.95
N ALA A 918 11.88 27.52 1.54
CA ALA A 918 11.66 28.00 0.18
C ALA A 918 12.26 29.39 -0.08
N VAL A 919 12.48 30.17 0.99
CA VAL A 919 13.03 31.54 0.96
C VAL A 919 14.53 31.53 1.29
N ASP A 920 14.92 30.88 2.39
CA ASP A 920 16.30 30.77 2.85
C ASP A 920 16.64 29.32 3.27
N PRO A 921 16.94 28.44 2.30
CA PRO A 921 17.37 27.07 2.57
C PRO A 921 18.64 26.98 3.43
N ALA A 922 19.55 27.95 3.29
CA ALA A 922 20.83 27.96 3.99
C ALA A 922 20.64 28.20 5.49
N ALA A 923 19.78 29.14 5.87
CA ALA A 923 19.41 29.37 7.26
C ALA A 923 18.74 28.12 7.88
N VAL A 924 17.85 27.44 7.14
CA VAL A 924 17.22 26.21 7.65
C VAL A 924 18.25 25.09 7.85
N LEU A 925 19.20 24.92 6.94
CA LEU A 925 20.30 23.95 7.07
C LEU A 925 21.19 24.25 8.29
N ALA A 926 21.58 25.50 8.46
CA ALA A 926 22.35 25.96 9.63
C ALA A 926 21.57 25.71 10.94
N GLN A 927 20.29 26.07 10.95
CA GLN A 927 19.39 25.83 12.07
C GLN A 927 19.02 24.37 12.27
N ALA A 928 19.20 23.49 11.29
CA ALA A 928 19.10 22.05 11.50
C ALA A 928 20.42 21.44 12.01
N GLY A 929 21.51 22.22 12.05
CA GLY A 929 22.86 21.71 12.32
C GLY A 929 23.39 20.82 11.19
N LEU A 930 22.81 20.93 10.01
CA LEU A 930 23.19 20.19 8.81
C LEU A 930 23.97 21.14 7.91
N GLY A 931 25.27 21.30 8.17
CA GLY A 931 26.15 22.08 7.29
C GLY A 931 26.16 21.53 5.86
N ALA A 932 26.42 22.37 4.88
CA ALA A 932 26.62 21.97 3.48
C ALA A 932 27.92 21.15 3.36
N GLU A 933 27.89 19.86 3.70
CA GLU A 933 28.93 18.94 3.27
C GLU A 933 28.72 18.68 1.78
N ALA A 934 29.45 19.42 0.95
CA ALA A 934 29.65 19.03 -0.44
C ALA A 934 30.16 17.58 -0.45
N PRO A 935 29.64 16.70 -1.33
CA PRO A 935 30.23 15.38 -1.53
C PRO A 935 31.67 15.61 -1.96
N LYS A 936 32.62 15.41 -1.03
CA LYS A 936 34.03 15.44 -1.37
C LYS A 936 34.25 14.22 -2.24
N THR A 937 34.39 14.42 -3.55
CA THR A 937 34.99 13.44 -4.43
C THR A 937 36.42 13.25 -3.90
N GLU A 938 36.59 12.25 -3.04
CA GLU A 938 37.89 12.00 -2.42
C GLU A 938 38.85 11.57 -3.53
N SER A 939 39.96 12.28 -3.65
CA SER A 939 41.02 11.87 -4.56
C SER A 939 41.55 10.49 -4.15
N LEU A 940 42.15 9.77 -5.09
CA LEU A 940 42.82 8.50 -4.80
C LEU A 940 43.83 8.64 -3.64
N ASP A 941 44.56 9.76 -3.58
CA ASP A 941 45.48 10.05 -2.48
C ASP A 941 44.78 10.20 -1.13
N GLY A 942 43.60 10.82 -1.09
CA GLY A 942 42.77 10.87 0.12
C GLY A 942 42.34 9.48 0.57
N ILE A 943 41.85 8.66 -0.38
CA ILE A 943 41.44 7.26 -0.15
C ILE A 943 42.61 6.47 0.47
N ILE A 944 43.82 6.62 -0.10
CA ILE A 944 45.05 5.95 0.35
C ILE A 944 45.47 6.46 1.73
N ALA A 945 45.56 7.77 1.94
CA ALA A 945 46.03 8.37 3.19
C ALA A 945 45.15 7.94 4.37
N ARG A 946 43.83 8.01 4.20
CA ARG A 946 42.86 7.60 5.21
C ARG A 946 42.94 6.11 5.56
N ARG A 947 43.01 5.25 4.55
CA ARG A 947 43.12 3.79 4.73
C ARG A 947 44.47 3.40 5.34
N ALA A 948 45.55 4.07 4.96
CA ALA A 948 46.86 3.86 5.56
C ALA A 948 46.90 4.28 7.03
N ALA A 949 46.31 5.43 7.39
CA ALA A 949 46.17 5.85 8.79
C ALA A 949 45.38 4.81 9.59
N PHE A 950 44.26 4.33 9.05
CA PHE A 950 43.46 3.27 9.67
C PHE A 950 44.27 1.97 9.85
N LEU A 951 45.07 1.57 8.85
CA LEU A 951 45.89 0.36 8.93
C LEU A 951 47.06 0.49 9.92
N THR A 952 47.59 1.70 10.12
CA THR A 952 48.56 1.99 11.18
C THR A 952 47.96 1.78 12.56
N ASP A 953 46.75 2.28 12.78
CA ASP A 953 46.02 2.07 14.04
C ASP A 953 45.64 0.60 14.22
N TYR A 954 45.23 -0.06 13.13
CA TYR A 954 44.88 -1.48 13.10
C TYR A 954 46.06 -2.36 13.52
N GLN A 955 47.25 -2.17 12.92
CA GLN A 955 48.45 -2.95 13.21
C GLN A 955 49.62 -2.01 13.54
N ASP A 956 50.32 -1.50 12.53
CA ASP A 956 51.47 -0.60 12.64
C ASP A 956 51.78 0.10 11.30
N ALA A 957 52.77 0.99 11.31
CA ALA A 957 53.17 1.77 10.14
C ALA A 957 53.76 0.90 9.00
N ALA A 958 54.40 -0.23 9.31
CA ALA A 958 54.96 -1.13 8.31
C ALA A 958 53.83 -1.84 7.54
N TYR A 959 52.77 -2.25 8.23
CA TYR A 959 51.59 -2.83 7.61
C TYR A 959 50.86 -1.83 6.70
N ALA A 960 50.79 -0.55 7.11
CA ALA A 960 50.25 0.52 6.27
C ALA A 960 51.13 0.81 5.04
N ALA A 961 52.47 0.71 5.17
CA ALA A 961 53.39 0.86 4.04
C ALA A 961 53.17 -0.24 2.99
N ARG A 962 53.00 -1.49 3.43
CA ARG A 962 52.68 -2.62 2.55
C ARG A 962 51.40 -2.38 1.71
N TYR A 963 50.38 -1.77 2.30
CA TYR A 963 49.18 -1.35 1.58
C TYR A 963 49.49 -0.27 0.53
N ARG A 964 50.25 0.77 0.90
CA ARG A 964 50.63 1.86 -0.02
C ARG A 964 51.42 1.33 -1.22
N ASP A 965 52.36 0.41 -0.99
CA ASP A 965 53.19 -0.17 -2.05
C ASP A 965 52.36 -0.98 -3.06
N LEU A 966 51.36 -1.72 -2.57
CA LEU A 966 50.45 -2.48 -3.42
C LEU A 966 49.60 -1.55 -4.30
N VAL A 967 49.04 -0.49 -3.72
CA VAL A 967 48.27 0.51 -4.48
C VAL A 967 49.15 1.28 -5.46
N ALA A 968 50.37 1.65 -5.06
CA ALA A 968 51.33 2.31 -5.93
C ALA A 968 51.71 1.44 -7.14
N THR A 969 51.77 0.12 -6.96
CA THR A 969 52.02 -0.83 -8.04
C THR A 969 50.87 -0.82 -9.07
N ALA A 970 49.62 -0.84 -8.60
CA ALA A 970 48.46 -0.73 -9.46
C ALA A 970 48.36 0.64 -10.16
N ALA A 971 48.60 1.73 -9.43
CA ALA A 971 48.58 3.10 -9.96
C ALA A 971 49.64 3.31 -11.05
N ARG A 972 50.86 2.80 -10.87
CA ARG A 972 51.91 2.85 -11.90
C ARG A 972 51.52 2.03 -13.12
N ALA A 973 50.95 0.83 -12.93
CA ALA A 973 50.53 -0.02 -14.04
C ALA A 973 49.41 0.63 -14.87
N GLU A 974 48.39 1.19 -14.22
CA GLU A 974 47.29 1.88 -14.89
C GLU A 974 47.74 3.15 -15.60
N ALA A 975 48.65 3.93 -15.00
CA ALA A 975 49.22 5.11 -15.62
C ALA A 975 50.03 4.80 -16.89
N ARG A 976 50.72 3.64 -16.95
CA ARG A 976 51.41 3.19 -18.18
C ARG A 976 50.45 2.94 -19.34
N VAL A 977 49.21 2.53 -19.05
CA VAL A 977 48.20 2.15 -20.06
C VAL A 977 47.29 3.31 -20.43
N SER A 978 46.86 4.10 -19.46
CA SER A 978 45.79 5.11 -19.60
C SER A 978 46.27 6.56 -19.44
N GLY A 979 47.56 6.78 -19.17
CA GLY A 979 48.16 8.11 -19.00
C GLY A 979 47.96 8.74 -17.61
N ALA A 980 47.12 8.15 -16.75
CA ALA A 980 46.91 8.57 -15.37
C ALA A 980 46.50 7.38 -14.48
N SER A 981 46.53 7.56 -13.15
CA SER A 981 45.88 6.61 -12.25
C SER A 981 44.37 6.81 -12.26
N GLY A 982 43.60 5.73 -12.12
CA GLY A 982 42.15 5.72 -12.36
C GLY A 982 41.41 4.64 -11.59
N ALA A 983 40.48 3.96 -12.26
CA ALA A 983 39.52 3.05 -11.65
C ALA A 983 40.15 1.75 -11.13
N PHE A 984 41.24 1.27 -11.76
CA PHE A 984 41.94 0.06 -11.33
C PHE A 984 42.71 0.30 -10.03
N ALA A 985 43.46 1.40 -9.94
CA ALA A 985 44.17 1.77 -8.72
C ALA A 985 43.22 2.03 -7.55
N GLU A 986 42.07 2.67 -7.80
CA GLU A 986 41.03 2.84 -6.79
C GLU A 986 40.42 1.49 -6.35
N ALA A 987 40.15 0.60 -7.30
CA ALA A 987 39.67 -0.76 -7.01
C ALA A 987 40.65 -1.53 -6.11
N VAL A 988 41.94 -1.45 -6.40
CA VAL A 988 43.00 -2.07 -5.55
C VAL A 988 43.07 -1.41 -4.19
N ALA A 989 42.98 -0.07 -4.10
CA ALA A 989 42.95 0.64 -2.83
C ALA A 989 41.78 0.19 -1.92
N ARG A 990 40.60 -0.02 -2.50
CA ARG A 990 39.42 -0.51 -1.75
C ARG A 990 39.54 -1.99 -1.41
N GLY A 991 39.88 -2.83 -2.39
CA GLY A 991 39.99 -4.28 -2.25
C GLY A 991 41.11 -4.72 -1.30
N ALA A 992 42.29 -4.12 -1.41
CA ALA A 992 43.42 -4.39 -0.51
C ALA A 992 43.07 -4.01 0.93
N PHE A 993 42.51 -2.81 1.15
CA PHE A 993 42.10 -2.38 2.48
C PHE A 993 41.04 -3.31 3.08
N LYS A 994 40.07 -3.74 2.28
CA LYS A 994 39.01 -4.66 2.69
C LYS A 994 39.56 -6.00 3.21
N LEU A 995 40.58 -6.56 2.55
CA LEU A 995 41.22 -7.80 2.98
C LEU A 995 42.19 -7.58 4.14
N MET A 996 42.93 -6.47 4.15
CA MET A 996 43.96 -6.18 5.16
C MET A 996 43.37 -5.75 6.50
N ALA A 997 42.21 -5.09 6.52
CA ALA A 997 41.52 -4.60 7.71
C ALA A 997 40.36 -5.51 8.16
N TYR A 998 40.56 -6.84 8.07
CA TYR A 998 39.58 -7.83 8.48
C TYR A 998 39.22 -7.70 9.97
N LYS A 999 37.95 -7.92 10.30
CA LYS A 999 37.40 -7.64 11.64
C LYS A 999 37.61 -8.84 12.57
N ASP A 1000 38.82 -8.93 13.11
CA ASP A 1000 39.18 -9.90 14.15
C ASP A 1000 38.86 -9.43 15.57
N GLU A 1001 39.16 -10.27 16.56
CA GLU A 1001 38.82 -10.04 17.96
C GLU A 1001 39.45 -8.74 18.49
N TYR A 1002 40.69 -8.45 18.10
CA TYR A 1002 41.41 -7.22 18.47
C TYR A 1002 40.78 -5.99 17.82
N GLU A 1003 40.43 -6.08 16.53
CA GLU A 1003 39.85 -4.97 15.79
C GLU A 1003 38.41 -4.67 16.22
N VAL A 1004 37.58 -5.70 16.42
CA VAL A 1004 36.21 -5.52 16.94
C VAL A 1004 36.24 -4.84 18.31
N ALA A 1005 37.18 -5.25 19.19
CA ALA A 1005 37.39 -4.62 20.49
C ALA A 1005 37.81 -3.14 20.35
N ARG A 1006 38.78 -2.84 19.47
CA ARG A 1006 39.22 -1.46 19.20
C ARG A 1006 38.07 -0.58 18.70
N LEU A 1007 37.29 -1.08 17.74
CA LEU A 1007 36.20 -0.33 17.12
C LEU A 1007 34.99 -0.11 18.03
N HIS A 1008 34.71 -1.01 18.97
CA HIS A 1008 33.70 -0.78 20.02
C HIS A 1008 34.16 0.19 21.10
N ARG A 1009 35.48 0.40 21.24
CA ARG A 1009 36.07 1.44 22.12
C ARG A 1009 36.34 2.76 21.42
N ASP A 1010 36.14 2.82 20.10
CA ASP A 1010 36.38 4.04 19.32
C ASP A 1010 35.54 5.21 19.90
N PRO A 1011 36.16 6.36 20.21
CA PRO A 1011 35.44 7.52 20.72
C PRO A 1011 34.28 7.97 19.83
N ALA A 1012 34.38 7.78 18.51
CA ALA A 1012 33.31 8.09 17.56
C ALA A 1012 32.07 7.21 17.76
N PHE A 1013 32.23 5.95 18.18
CA PHE A 1013 31.09 5.09 18.50
C PHE A 1013 30.29 5.62 19.70
N ARG A 1014 30.99 6.05 20.76
CA ARG A 1014 30.35 6.66 21.94
C ARG A 1014 29.67 8.00 21.61
N ARG A 1015 30.30 8.83 20.77
CA ARG A 1015 29.68 10.08 20.29
C ARG A 1015 28.37 9.82 19.56
N ARG A 1016 28.35 8.87 18.61
CA ARG A 1016 27.12 8.49 17.87
C ARG A 1016 26.01 7.98 18.79
N LEU A 1017 26.34 7.19 19.82
CA LEU A 1017 25.36 6.77 20.81
C LEU A 1017 24.81 7.97 21.61
N ALA A 1018 25.67 8.90 22.01
CA ALA A 1018 25.27 10.12 22.73
C ALA A 1018 24.50 11.12 21.85
N GLU A 1019 24.72 11.11 20.54
CA GLU A 1019 23.93 11.90 19.58
C GLU A 1019 22.50 11.35 19.47
N GLN A 1020 22.30 10.04 19.60
CA GLN A 1020 20.99 9.40 19.39
C GLN A 1020 20.20 9.12 20.68
N PHE A 1021 20.85 8.91 21.82
CA PHE A 1021 20.19 8.53 23.08
C PHE A 1021 20.57 9.46 24.23
N GLU A 1022 19.61 9.71 25.13
CA GLU A 1022 19.88 10.46 26.36
C GLU A 1022 20.81 9.70 27.31
N PRO A 1023 21.62 10.38 28.14
CA PRO A 1023 22.47 9.73 29.14
C PRO A 1023 21.68 8.81 30.09
N GLY A 1024 22.35 7.79 30.64
CA GLY A 1024 21.76 6.86 31.62
C GLY A 1024 21.38 5.48 31.08
N TYR A 1025 21.70 5.16 29.83
CA TYR A 1025 21.46 3.82 29.27
C TYR A 1025 22.54 2.78 29.63
N GLY A 1026 22.14 1.51 29.66
CA GLY A 1026 23.02 0.35 29.65
C GLY A 1026 23.35 -0.12 28.23
N LEU A 1027 24.50 -0.77 28.05
CA LEU A 1027 24.90 -1.38 26.77
C LEU A 1027 25.11 -2.89 26.94
N LYS A 1028 24.58 -3.64 25.98
CA LYS A 1028 24.88 -5.06 25.80
C LYS A 1028 25.46 -5.31 24.41
N TYR A 1029 26.65 -5.88 24.36
CA TYR A 1029 27.36 -6.26 23.13
C TYR A 1029 27.02 -7.69 22.77
N HIS A 1030 26.66 -7.95 21.51
CA HIS A 1030 26.29 -9.29 21.03
C HIS A 1030 27.44 -9.90 20.23
N LEU A 1031 28.18 -10.83 20.83
CA LEU A 1031 29.41 -11.39 20.26
C LEU A 1031 29.35 -12.91 20.22
N ALA A 1032 30.12 -13.53 19.32
CA ALA A 1032 30.34 -14.98 19.31
C ALA A 1032 31.86 -15.26 19.36
N PRO A 1033 32.51 -15.16 20.54
CA PRO A 1033 33.95 -15.39 20.64
C PRO A 1033 34.30 -16.85 20.30
N PRO A 1034 35.29 -17.14 19.42
CA PRO A 1034 35.54 -18.49 18.91
C PRO A 1034 35.76 -19.58 19.96
N LEU A 1035 36.32 -19.24 21.12
CA LEU A 1035 36.62 -20.19 22.21
C LEU A 1035 35.46 -20.38 23.21
N LEU A 1036 34.44 -19.51 23.16
CA LEU A 1036 33.34 -19.48 24.13
C LEU A 1036 31.98 -19.74 23.49
N ALA A 1037 31.81 -19.37 22.22
CA ALA A 1037 30.55 -19.51 21.50
C ALA A 1037 30.24 -20.98 21.27
N ARG A 1038 29.14 -21.46 21.85
CA ARG A 1038 28.62 -22.81 21.62
C ARG A 1038 27.78 -22.83 20.35
N ILE A 1039 27.74 -23.98 19.69
CA ILE A 1039 26.79 -24.22 18.60
C ILE A 1039 25.38 -24.21 19.19
N ASP A 1040 24.50 -23.39 18.62
CA ASP A 1040 23.09 -23.38 18.95
C ASP A 1040 22.45 -24.64 18.34
N PRO A 1041 21.96 -25.58 19.17
CA PRO A 1041 21.41 -26.85 18.68
C PRO A 1041 20.20 -26.65 17.76
N ARG A 1042 19.51 -25.49 17.82
CA ARG A 1042 18.34 -25.18 16.98
C ARG A 1042 18.71 -24.78 15.56
N THR A 1043 19.90 -24.22 15.37
CA THR A 1043 20.32 -23.66 14.06
C THR A 1043 21.54 -24.35 13.49
N GLY A 1044 22.23 -25.20 14.26
CA GLY A 1044 23.51 -25.82 13.88
C GLY A 1044 24.66 -24.81 13.74
N LYS A 1045 24.44 -23.54 14.10
CA LYS A 1045 25.40 -22.43 13.91
C LYS A 1045 25.87 -21.89 15.27
N PRO A 1046 27.06 -21.27 15.36
CA PRO A 1046 27.51 -20.63 16.60
C PRO A 1046 26.53 -19.55 17.07
N GLY A 1047 26.13 -19.60 18.35
CA GLY A 1047 25.24 -18.62 18.96
C GLY A 1047 25.97 -17.37 19.46
N LYS A 1048 25.30 -16.21 19.40
CA LYS A 1048 25.81 -14.97 20.02
C LYS A 1048 25.45 -14.91 21.50
N ILE A 1049 26.39 -14.41 22.28
CA ILE A 1049 26.28 -14.18 23.73
C ILE A 1049 26.18 -12.67 23.96
N ALA A 1050 25.29 -12.25 24.86
CA ALA A 1050 25.14 -10.86 25.26
C ALA A 1050 26.06 -10.54 26.45
N PHE A 1051 27.02 -9.63 26.24
CA PHE A 1051 27.95 -9.15 27.26
C PHE A 1051 27.58 -7.75 27.72
N GLY A 1052 27.51 -7.52 29.03
CA GLY A 1052 27.28 -6.18 29.58
C GLY A 1052 28.52 -5.28 29.48
N ARG A 1053 28.42 -4.05 30.00
CA ARG A 1053 29.51 -3.05 29.98
C ARG A 1053 30.81 -3.50 30.65
N TRP A 1054 30.77 -4.51 31.50
CA TRP A 1054 31.95 -5.09 32.14
C TRP A 1054 32.98 -5.64 31.14
N ILE A 1055 32.60 -5.87 29.87
CA ILE A 1055 33.53 -6.30 28.82
C ILE A 1055 34.39 -5.15 28.25
N GLU A 1056 34.01 -3.88 28.45
CA GLU A 1056 34.73 -2.73 27.89
C GLU A 1056 36.22 -2.64 28.32
N PRO A 1057 36.60 -2.91 29.58
CA PRO A 1057 38.01 -3.01 29.98
C PRO A 1057 38.76 -4.13 29.25
N LEU A 1058 38.12 -5.29 29.05
CA LEU A 1058 38.70 -6.42 28.31
C LEU A 1058 38.94 -6.06 26.84
N PHE A 1059 38.01 -5.32 26.22
CA PHE A 1059 38.25 -4.76 24.89
C PHE A 1059 39.48 -3.85 24.87
N GLY A 1060 39.77 -3.15 25.97
CA GLY A 1060 40.95 -2.31 26.05
C GLY A 1060 42.25 -3.10 26.09
N LEU A 1061 42.28 -4.17 26.88
CA LEU A 1061 43.39 -5.11 26.91
C LEU A 1061 43.61 -5.76 25.53
N LEU A 1062 42.54 -6.29 24.92
CA LEU A 1062 42.61 -6.90 23.58
C LEU A 1062 43.12 -5.91 22.54
N ALA A 1063 42.59 -4.69 22.47
CA ALA A 1063 43.04 -3.69 21.52
C ALA A 1063 44.54 -3.33 21.68
N ALA A 1064 45.06 -3.31 22.92
CA ALA A 1064 46.48 -3.09 23.18
C ALA A 1064 47.37 -4.28 22.76
N MET A 1065 46.81 -5.51 22.75
CA MET A 1065 47.49 -6.73 22.34
C MET A 1065 47.53 -6.94 20.82
N LYS A 1066 47.20 -5.93 20.00
CA LYS A 1066 47.25 -6.01 18.52
C LYS A 1066 48.59 -6.49 17.96
N GLY A 1067 49.70 -6.26 18.66
CA GLY A 1067 51.03 -6.75 18.29
C GLY A 1067 51.17 -8.27 18.29
N LEU A 1068 50.27 -8.99 18.97
CA LEU A 1068 50.22 -10.45 18.94
C LEU A 1068 49.57 -11.00 17.66
N ARG A 1069 48.78 -10.19 16.93
CA ARG A 1069 48.05 -10.62 15.74
C ARG A 1069 48.97 -11.29 14.73
N GLY A 1070 48.64 -12.52 14.33
CA GLY A 1070 49.41 -13.28 13.34
C GLY A 1070 50.75 -13.84 13.85
N THR A 1071 51.15 -13.55 15.09
CA THR A 1071 52.35 -14.14 15.70
C THR A 1071 52.06 -15.56 16.22
N ARG A 1072 53.11 -16.29 16.63
CA ARG A 1072 52.94 -17.62 17.27
C ARG A 1072 52.16 -17.57 18.59
N LEU A 1073 52.15 -16.40 19.23
CA LEU A 1073 51.49 -16.11 20.50
C LEU A 1073 50.04 -15.61 20.31
N ASP A 1074 49.52 -15.56 19.08
CA ASP A 1074 48.13 -15.19 18.82
C ASP A 1074 47.16 -16.31 19.23
N PRO A 1075 46.36 -16.17 20.31
CA PRO A 1075 45.40 -17.20 20.72
C PRO A 1075 44.29 -17.42 19.69
N PHE A 1076 43.95 -16.42 18.86
CA PHE A 1076 42.88 -16.51 17.86
C PHE A 1076 43.39 -16.87 16.47
N GLY A 1077 44.67 -16.60 16.20
CA GLY A 1077 45.29 -16.70 14.89
C GLY A 1077 45.32 -18.12 14.29
N ARG A 1078 45.10 -19.17 15.10
CA ARG A 1078 45.13 -20.57 14.64
C ARG A 1078 43.80 -21.08 14.08
N THR A 1079 42.71 -20.32 14.22
CA THR A 1079 41.41 -20.70 13.65
C THR A 1079 41.44 -20.76 12.12
N ARG A 1080 40.56 -21.57 11.53
CA ARG A 1080 40.42 -21.71 10.07
C ARG A 1080 40.17 -20.35 9.41
N GLU A 1081 39.32 -19.53 10.02
CA GLU A 1081 38.97 -18.20 9.52
C GLU A 1081 40.17 -17.26 9.47
N ARG A 1082 40.94 -17.14 10.56
CA ARG A 1082 42.10 -16.23 10.61
C ARG A 1082 43.22 -16.67 9.68
N ARG A 1083 43.44 -17.98 9.49
CA ARG A 1083 44.39 -18.51 8.50
C ARG A 1083 43.98 -18.16 7.07
N MET A 1084 42.69 -18.32 6.77
CA MET A 1084 42.12 -17.99 5.46
C MET A 1084 42.19 -16.49 5.17
N GLU A 1085 41.85 -15.62 6.11
CA GLU A 1085 41.94 -14.16 5.92
C GLU A 1085 43.37 -13.70 5.61
N ARG A 1086 44.37 -14.22 6.33
CA ARG A 1086 45.78 -13.92 6.02
C ARG A 1086 46.20 -14.44 4.65
N ARG A 1087 45.75 -15.64 4.28
CA ARG A 1087 46.01 -16.20 2.94
C ARG A 1087 45.39 -15.34 1.84
N LEU A 1088 44.15 -14.86 2.01
CA LEU A 1088 43.48 -14.00 1.02
C LEU A 1088 44.26 -12.71 0.75
N ILE A 1089 44.91 -12.13 1.76
CA ILE A 1089 45.78 -10.95 1.58
C ILE A 1089 46.96 -11.28 0.66
N GLU A 1090 47.64 -12.40 0.91
CA GLU A 1090 48.79 -12.83 0.09
C GLU A 1090 48.36 -13.21 -1.34
N ASP A 1091 47.26 -13.94 -1.48
CA ASP A 1091 46.74 -14.37 -2.77
C ASP A 1091 46.25 -13.15 -3.59
N TYR A 1092 45.65 -12.15 -2.95
CA TYR A 1092 45.25 -10.90 -3.61
C TYR A 1092 46.46 -10.03 -4.00
N ALA A 1093 47.47 -9.92 -3.15
CA ALA A 1093 48.69 -9.19 -3.49
C ALA A 1093 49.40 -9.79 -4.71
N ARG A 1094 49.47 -11.12 -4.80
CA ARG A 1094 49.98 -11.83 -5.98
C ARG A 1094 49.14 -11.55 -7.22
N LEU A 1095 47.81 -11.64 -7.10
CA LEU A 1095 46.89 -11.37 -8.20
C LEU A 1095 47.01 -9.94 -8.73
N VAL A 1096 47.12 -8.94 -7.85
CA VAL A 1096 47.35 -7.54 -8.25
C VAL A 1096 48.69 -7.38 -8.95
N GLY A 1097 49.75 -8.06 -8.49
CA GLY A 1097 51.06 -8.08 -9.15
C GLY A 1097 50.99 -8.67 -10.56
N GLU A 1098 50.32 -9.81 -10.73
CA GLU A 1098 50.08 -10.47 -12.03
C GLU A 1098 49.27 -9.56 -12.98
N MET A 1099 48.15 -9.00 -12.49
CA MET A 1099 47.33 -8.06 -13.27
C MET A 1099 48.12 -6.81 -13.65
N ALA A 1100 48.90 -6.23 -12.73
CA ALA A 1100 49.69 -5.03 -12.99
C ALA A 1100 50.82 -5.27 -14.02
N ALA A 1101 51.37 -6.49 -14.08
CA ALA A 1101 52.37 -6.88 -15.06
C ALA A 1101 51.78 -7.04 -16.47
N ALA A 1102 50.57 -7.60 -16.58
CA ALA A 1102 49.88 -7.91 -17.84
C ALA A 1102 48.83 -6.87 -18.26
N LEU A 1103 48.71 -5.74 -17.56
CA LEU A 1103 47.66 -4.74 -17.79
C LEU A 1103 47.83 -4.07 -19.17
N ASP A 1104 46.75 -4.04 -19.94
CA ASP A 1104 46.64 -3.31 -21.20
C ASP A 1104 45.26 -2.64 -21.33
N ALA A 1105 45.05 -1.88 -22.41
CA ALA A 1105 43.81 -1.14 -22.63
C ALA A 1105 42.58 -2.05 -22.85
N LYS A 1106 42.77 -3.29 -23.32
CA LYS A 1106 41.69 -4.25 -23.62
C LYS A 1106 41.23 -4.99 -22.36
N ASN A 1107 42.14 -5.26 -21.43
CA ASN A 1107 41.86 -6.02 -20.21
C ASN A 1107 41.63 -5.15 -18.96
N LEU A 1108 41.85 -3.83 -19.03
CA LEU A 1108 41.70 -2.89 -17.91
C LEU A 1108 40.34 -2.99 -17.21
N ALA A 1109 39.23 -3.13 -17.95
CA ALA A 1109 37.90 -3.26 -17.38
C ALA A 1109 37.73 -4.55 -16.57
N THR A 1110 38.20 -5.68 -17.10
CA THR A 1110 38.16 -7.00 -16.44
C THR A 1110 39.09 -7.02 -15.23
N ALA A 1111 40.29 -6.47 -15.33
CA ALA A 1111 41.23 -6.32 -14.22
C ALA A 1111 40.65 -5.45 -13.10
N THR A 1112 39.94 -4.36 -13.45
CA THR A 1112 39.23 -3.51 -12.47
C THR A 1112 38.11 -4.26 -11.77
N ALA A 1113 37.30 -5.03 -12.52
CA ALA A 1113 36.25 -5.85 -11.94
C ALA A 1113 36.82 -6.91 -10.97
N LEU A 1114 37.91 -7.57 -11.36
CA LEU A 1114 38.60 -8.57 -10.54
C LEU A 1114 39.24 -7.94 -9.29
N ALA A 1115 39.83 -6.75 -9.41
CA ALA A 1115 40.38 -6.00 -8.29
C ALA A 1115 39.31 -5.55 -7.28
N ARG A 1116 38.07 -5.28 -7.71
CA ARG A 1116 36.94 -4.92 -6.82
C ARG A 1116 36.32 -6.11 -6.10
N LEU A 1117 36.53 -7.33 -6.59
CA LEU A 1117 35.86 -8.53 -6.08
C LEU A 1117 35.99 -8.77 -4.56
N PRO A 1118 37.12 -8.44 -3.88
CA PRO A 1118 37.19 -8.57 -2.42
C PRO A 1118 36.12 -7.78 -1.65
N GLU A 1119 35.54 -6.74 -2.24
CA GLU A 1119 34.43 -5.99 -1.63
C GLU A 1119 33.16 -6.85 -1.43
N GLU A 1120 33.03 -7.97 -2.13
CA GLU A 1120 31.96 -8.96 -1.97
C GLU A 1120 32.17 -9.88 -0.75
N VAL A 1121 33.40 -9.98 -0.24
CA VAL A 1121 33.74 -10.79 0.94
C VAL A 1121 33.27 -10.09 2.22
N ARG A 1122 31.98 -10.27 2.55
CA ARG A 1122 31.31 -9.60 3.68
C ARG A 1122 30.81 -10.61 4.71
N GLY A 1123 30.70 -10.16 5.96
CA GLY A 1123 30.08 -10.93 7.04
C GLY A 1123 31.09 -11.49 8.02
N PHE A 1124 30.61 -12.39 8.89
CA PHE A 1124 31.37 -13.01 9.97
C PHE A 1124 31.06 -14.50 10.02
N GLY A 1125 31.99 -15.31 10.52
CA GLY A 1125 31.79 -16.75 10.67
C GLY A 1125 31.30 -17.43 9.39
N HIS A 1126 30.25 -18.23 9.53
CA HIS A 1126 29.62 -18.94 8.42
C HIS A 1126 29.14 -18.02 7.29
N VAL A 1127 28.61 -16.82 7.60
CA VAL A 1127 28.17 -15.84 6.58
C VAL A 1127 29.35 -15.39 5.71
N LYS A 1128 30.53 -15.24 6.32
CA LYS A 1128 31.76 -14.87 5.58
C LYS A 1128 32.26 -16.03 4.74
N LEU A 1129 32.21 -17.25 5.26
CA LEU A 1129 32.64 -18.46 4.53
C LEU A 1129 31.82 -18.64 3.24
N GLU A 1130 30.49 -18.52 3.33
CA GLU A 1130 29.62 -18.57 2.15
C GLU A 1130 29.93 -17.43 1.15
N ALA A 1131 30.24 -16.23 1.64
CA ALA A 1131 30.65 -15.12 0.78
C ALA A 1131 31.99 -15.38 0.08
N ILE A 1132 32.92 -16.09 0.73
CA ILE A 1132 34.21 -16.45 0.15
C ILE A 1132 34.06 -17.52 -0.92
N GLU A 1133 33.18 -18.50 -0.73
CA GLU A 1133 32.88 -19.49 -1.78
C GLU A 1133 32.36 -18.83 -3.05
N ARG A 1134 31.46 -17.85 -2.91
CA ARG A 1134 30.99 -17.03 -4.04
C ARG A 1134 32.11 -16.19 -4.67
N TYR A 1135 32.96 -15.59 -3.84
CA TYR A 1135 34.14 -14.84 -4.27
C TYR A 1135 35.09 -15.71 -5.09
N GLU A 1136 35.46 -16.90 -4.63
CA GLU A 1136 36.40 -17.78 -5.36
C GLU A 1136 35.82 -18.25 -6.69
N LYS A 1137 34.52 -18.58 -6.73
CA LYS A 1137 33.86 -18.94 -7.99
C LYS A 1137 33.92 -17.80 -9.01
N ARG A 1138 33.56 -16.58 -8.59
CA ARG A 1138 33.54 -15.41 -9.48
C ARG A 1138 34.95 -14.93 -9.84
N ARG A 1139 35.91 -15.13 -8.96
CA ARG A 1139 37.33 -14.89 -9.21
C ARG A 1139 37.84 -15.80 -10.32
N ALA A 1140 37.52 -17.09 -10.27
CA ALA A 1140 37.90 -18.06 -11.30
C ALA A 1140 37.28 -17.69 -12.67
N GLU A 1141 36.00 -17.32 -12.69
CA GLU A 1141 35.30 -16.87 -13.91
C GLU A 1141 35.96 -15.62 -14.54
N LEU A 1142 36.26 -14.60 -13.74
CA LEU A 1142 36.89 -13.36 -14.22
C LEU A 1142 38.37 -13.55 -14.58
N ALA A 1143 39.10 -14.40 -13.85
CA ALA A 1143 40.49 -14.73 -14.17
C ALA A 1143 40.59 -15.47 -15.52
N ALA A 1144 39.65 -16.39 -15.80
CA ALA A 1144 39.59 -17.06 -17.10
C ALA A 1144 39.38 -16.08 -18.26
N ARG A 1145 38.50 -15.08 -18.07
CA ARG A 1145 38.28 -13.99 -19.05
C ARG A 1145 39.50 -13.10 -19.28
N LEU A 1146 40.37 -12.98 -18.28
CA LEU A 1146 41.62 -12.22 -18.39
C LEU A 1146 42.65 -12.96 -19.28
N THR A 1147 42.57 -14.29 -19.34
CA THR A 1147 43.48 -15.16 -20.12
C THR A 1147 43.00 -15.48 -21.54
N THR A 1148 41.72 -15.33 -21.85
CA THR A 1148 41.17 -15.53 -23.20
C THR A 1148 41.27 -14.24 -24.04
N SER A 1149 42.11 -14.27 -25.08
CA SER A 1149 42.24 -13.17 -26.06
C SER A 1149 40.92 -12.96 -26.84
N PRO A 1150 40.54 -11.73 -27.27
CA PRO A 1150 39.26 -11.43 -27.94
C PRO A 1150 39.06 -12.05 -29.35
N ASP A 1151 39.92 -12.96 -29.80
CA ASP A 1151 39.85 -13.51 -31.17
C ASP A 1151 38.90 -14.72 -31.29
N VAL A 1152 38.27 -15.17 -30.20
CA VAL A 1152 37.36 -16.35 -30.23
C VAL A 1152 35.86 -15.97 -30.12
N GLU A 1153 35.51 -14.75 -29.73
CA GLU A 1153 34.09 -14.33 -29.60
C GLU A 1153 33.46 -13.80 -30.91
N ARG A 1154 34.20 -13.76 -32.04
CA ARG A 1154 33.61 -13.45 -33.35
C ARG A 1154 33.05 -14.66 -34.11
N ALA A 1155 33.04 -15.85 -33.50
CA ALA A 1155 32.56 -17.08 -34.13
C ALA A 1155 31.51 -17.84 -33.28
N ALA A 1156 30.80 -17.18 -32.38
CA ALA A 1156 29.68 -17.76 -31.62
C ALA A 1156 28.44 -16.86 -31.66
#